data_AF-U6KUE1-F1
#
_entry.id   AF-U6KUE1-F1
#
_cell.length_a   1.000
_cell.length_b   1.000
_cell.length_c   1.000
_cell.angle_alpha   90.00
_cell.angle_beta   90.00
_cell.angle_gamma   90.00
#
_symmetry.space_group_name_H-M   'P 1'
#
loop_
_entity.id
_entity.type
_entity.pdbx_description
1 polymer ?
#
loop_
_entity_poly.entity_id
_entity_poly.type
_entity_poly.pdbx_seq_one_letter_code
_entity_poly.pdbx_strand_id
1 'polypeptide(L)'
;MPEAPPTPPSERGPHRAFFLRRRPRRNEGALISNKQQQVAAATGAAAAAGSRALATLQPLPTESCGSTSSSSNRSSSNSSSSSSKSNSNLQLANILERETTAGSADGAGSFSAAAAAAAITPAAAAITPAAATAAITPAAAAAPKPAARSRLPELWAAAKWLLFSSRVVGWVVLLLQLLLLLLVLQQREELLLQREALQGHTVYEPLEQLQQQQQQSSCHCKPCAAAAAAAEEWIDIKDRFKHSQKEIELRTSCSKKSRTSPKMANNSLEQKAEQVLAPLRLSKEKLQDLSKTFSDELLRGLEMHKRHGLKWVPEECSLRMLDSCVSEIPTGNEKGVFYALDFGGTNVRAVRCELLGGGRIRSQQFLKNLYECGGEIDLMARETSASQLFDVLAGCVGELVEENNEKELLKKKAAKLGFTFSFPCAQRSLNNSVLESWTKGFATGHDTDDPVVGKDVVPLLAAAFARQGLGLECEAVVNDTVGTLLSCAYQKGPGGPPCTVGVILGTGANCCYWEPQAAAFGYRGAVVNVECGNFNKNLPTTPADEAIDNKSPNKKHQLFEKMISGFYLGELVRLLTLEIFGAAAPAKAREEFSFDAKQAAVLAASLMPGKEEDPALASSCKVLLKESWGWDLDAAALKVMRQIGFAVFDRSAALAAVSIAVLVQRTRSLETDGGVTVAVDGSLYVRNEWYGLRIRTFLKELLGEKVDKVFLRAADDGSGKGAAICVAALH
;
A
#
# COMPACT_ATOMS: atom_id res chain seq x y z
N MET A 1 -60.93 12.27 10.67
CA MET A 1 -60.35 11.55 9.51
C MET A 1 -59.71 12.58 8.60
N PRO A 2 -58.48 12.37 8.10
CA PRO A 2 -57.56 11.24 8.37
C PRO A 2 -57.24 11.14 9.88
N GLU A 3 -57.04 9.99 10.52
CA GLU A 3 -56.09 8.87 10.28
C GLU A 3 -54.64 9.20 10.67
N ALA A 4 -54.10 8.39 11.58
CA ALA A 4 -52.75 8.49 12.13
C ALA A 4 -51.91 7.28 11.68
N PRO A 5 -50.58 7.43 11.50
CA PRO A 5 -49.72 6.35 11.03
C PRO A 5 -49.53 5.24 12.09
N PRO A 6 -49.35 3.97 11.68
CA PRO A 6 -49.25 2.85 12.60
C PRO A 6 -47.89 2.75 13.31
N THR A 7 -47.92 2.31 14.57
CA THR A 7 -46.73 1.95 15.35
C THR A 7 -46.15 0.60 14.90
N PRO A 8 -44.80 0.44 14.85
CA PRO A 8 -44.17 -0.85 14.54
C PRO A 8 -44.29 -1.87 15.69
N PRO A 9 -44.29 -3.18 15.40
CA PRO A 9 -44.40 -4.23 16.42
C PRO A 9 -43.09 -4.42 17.20
N SER A 10 -43.20 -4.83 18.48
CA SER A 10 -42.07 -5.02 19.39
C SER A 10 -41.95 -6.46 19.91
N GLU A 11 -40.95 -7.21 19.44
CA GLU A 11 -40.46 -8.44 20.08
C GLU A 11 -38.98 -8.63 19.65
N ARG A 12 -37.99 -8.43 20.54
CA ARG A 12 -37.53 -9.36 21.60
C ARG A 12 -37.03 -10.72 21.08
N GLY A 13 -35.82 -10.72 20.51
CA GLY A 13 -34.96 -11.90 20.38
C GLY A 13 -33.52 -11.56 20.79
N PRO A 14 -32.79 -12.42 21.52
CA PRO A 14 -31.45 -12.11 22.00
C PRO A 14 -30.41 -12.18 20.87
N HIS A 15 -29.60 -11.13 20.73
CA HIS A 15 -28.47 -11.12 19.80
C HIS A 15 -27.44 -12.19 20.18
N ARG A 16 -27.22 -13.17 19.30
CA ARG A 16 -26.13 -14.16 19.45
C ARG A 16 -24.81 -13.55 19.00
N ALA A 17 -23.94 -13.24 19.95
CA ALA A 17 -22.53 -12.96 19.65
C ALA A 17 -21.85 -14.21 19.05
N PHE A 18 -21.20 -14.05 17.90
CA PHE A 18 -20.48 -15.15 17.22
C PHE A 18 -19.11 -15.40 17.85
N PHE A 19 -19.09 -16.08 18.99
CA PHE A 19 -17.85 -16.57 19.59
C PHE A 19 -17.24 -17.73 18.78
N LEU A 20 -15.99 -17.56 18.32
CA LEU A 20 -15.18 -18.62 17.75
C LEU A 20 -14.84 -19.68 18.82
N ARG A 21 -15.57 -20.80 18.82
CA ARG A 21 -15.31 -21.94 19.72
C ARG A 21 -13.97 -22.61 19.41
N ARG A 22 -12.89 -22.20 20.09
CA ARG A 22 -11.70 -23.05 20.27
C ARG A 22 -12.04 -24.24 21.18
N ARG A 23 -11.46 -25.41 20.90
CA ARG A 23 -11.63 -26.62 21.73
C ARG A 23 -10.81 -26.49 23.03
N PRO A 24 -11.33 -26.88 24.21
CA PRO A 24 -10.50 -27.05 25.40
C PRO A 24 -9.59 -28.28 25.23
N ARG A 25 -8.32 -28.17 25.65
CA ARG A 25 -7.49 -29.34 25.96
C ARG A 25 -7.82 -29.82 27.38
N ARG A 26 -7.87 -31.13 27.59
CA ARG A 26 -7.81 -31.70 28.95
C ARG A 26 -6.39 -31.56 29.48
N ASN A 27 -6.26 -31.24 30.77
CA ASN A 27 -5.16 -31.65 31.63
C ASN A 27 -5.79 -32.13 32.95
N GLU A 28 -5.18 -33.14 33.58
CA GLU A 28 -5.64 -33.76 34.82
C GLU A 28 -4.53 -33.63 35.89
N GLY A 29 -4.92 -33.45 37.15
CA GLY A 29 -4.00 -33.35 38.30
C GLY A 29 -3.40 -31.94 38.51
N ALA A 30 -3.17 -31.48 39.75
CA ALA A 30 -3.51 -32.08 41.05
C ALA A 30 -3.73 -30.99 42.12
N LEU A 31 -4.42 -31.33 43.20
CA LEU A 31 -4.64 -30.44 44.35
C LEU A 31 -3.41 -30.39 45.26
N ILE A 32 -3.04 -29.19 45.72
CA ILE A 32 -2.59 -28.98 47.12
C ILE A 32 -3.35 -27.74 47.64
N SER A 33 -3.75 -27.78 48.91
CA SER A 33 -4.59 -26.77 49.55
C SER A 33 -3.77 -25.73 50.34
N ASN A 34 -4.37 -24.56 50.58
CA ASN A 34 -4.44 -24.07 51.95
C ASN A 34 -5.66 -23.17 52.21
N LYS A 35 -5.92 -22.87 53.49
CA LYS A 35 -7.18 -22.31 54.02
C LYS A 35 -7.04 -20.86 54.51
N GLN A 36 -8.23 -20.23 54.70
CA GLN A 36 -8.49 -19.05 55.54
C GLN A 36 -7.92 -17.71 54.98
N GLN A 37 -8.47 -16.53 55.30
CA GLN A 37 -9.51 -16.19 56.29
C GLN A 37 -10.43 -15.05 55.79
N GLN A 38 -11.55 -14.79 56.50
CA GLN A 38 -12.48 -13.68 56.23
C GLN A 38 -12.45 -12.63 57.37
N VAL A 39 -13.15 -11.50 57.13
CA VAL A 39 -13.91 -10.64 58.08
C VAL A 39 -13.35 -9.23 58.39
N ALA A 40 -14.24 -8.23 58.24
CA ALA A 40 -14.24 -6.87 58.84
C ALA A 40 -13.17 -5.85 58.41
N ALA A 41 -13.38 -4.54 58.54
CA ALA A 41 -14.62 -3.72 58.55
C ALA A 41 -14.24 -2.23 58.35
N ALA A 42 -15.22 -1.36 58.08
CA ALA A 42 -14.99 0.08 57.94
C ALA A 42 -14.93 0.83 59.29
N THR A 43 -14.14 1.90 59.37
CA THR A 43 -14.43 3.19 60.06
C THR A 43 -13.31 4.20 59.80
N GLY A 44 -13.61 5.50 59.86
CA GLY A 44 -12.62 6.58 59.76
C GLY A 44 -13.16 7.81 59.03
N ALA A 45 -13.66 8.80 59.77
CA ALA A 45 -14.29 9.99 59.20
C ALA A 45 -13.94 11.28 59.96
N ALA A 46 -14.08 12.41 59.25
CA ALA A 46 -14.25 13.79 59.74
C ALA A 46 -13.07 14.52 60.45
N ALA A 47 -12.48 15.48 59.73
CA ALA A 47 -12.06 16.82 60.19
C ALA A 47 -11.58 17.64 58.97
N ALA A 48 -11.81 18.95 58.79
CA ALA A 48 -12.74 19.90 59.42
C ALA A 48 -13.08 21.02 58.38
N ALA A 49 -13.94 21.98 58.70
CA ALA A 49 -14.50 22.94 57.72
C ALA A 49 -14.47 24.43 58.15
N GLY A 50 -14.52 25.33 57.16
CA GLY A 50 -14.84 26.77 57.25
C GLY A 50 -15.18 27.28 55.84
N SER A 51 -16.38 27.80 55.53
CA SER A 51 -16.98 29.09 55.95
C SER A 51 -16.17 30.31 55.47
N ARG A 52 -16.76 31.35 54.85
CA ARG A 52 -18.19 31.71 54.65
C ARG A 52 -18.33 32.66 53.42
N ALA A 53 -19.54 33.02 53.01
CA ALA A 53 -19.80 33.97 51.91
C ALA A 53 -20.65 35.18 52.34
N LEU A 54 -20.50 36.34 51.67
CA LEU A 54 -21.58 37.15 51.05
C LEU A 54 -20.99 38.31 50.18
N ALA A 55 -21.85 39.17 49.61
CA ALA A 55 -21.51 40.13 48.52
C ALA A 55 -21.93 41.61 48.80
N THR A 56 -21.95 42.46 47.75
CA THR A 56 -22.37 43.90 47.61
C THR A 56 -21.23 44.95 47.54
N LEU A 57 -21.32 46.12 46.86
CA LEU A 57 -22.13 46.63 45.71
C LEU A 57 -21.54 47.97 45.14
N GLN A 58 -21.65 48.20 43.82
CA GLN A 58 -21.75 49.53 43.11
C GLN A 58 -20.59 50.57 43.24
N PRO A 59 -20.59 51.73 42.51
CA PRO A 59 -21.59 52.31 41.59
C PRO A 59 -21.12 52.67 40.14
N LEU A 60 -22.06 53.17 39.32
CA LEU A 60 -21.89 53.83 38.01
C LEU A 60 -21.97 55.37 38.15
N PRO A 61 -21.66 56.15 37.08
CA PRO A 61 -22.76 56.92 36.45
C PRO A 61 -22.69 57.12 34.90
N THR A 62 -23.88 57.13 34.26
CA THR A 62 -24.47 58.03 33.19
C THR A 62 -23.57 58.72 32.12
N GLU A 63 -23.95 59.04 30.86
CA GLU A 63 -25.22 59.20 30.08
C GLU A 63 -25.05 58.55 28.65
N SER A 64 -26.03 58.18 27.79
CA SER A 64 -27.19 58.87 27.17
C SER A 64 -26.82 60.06 26.26
N CYS A 65 -27.33 60.29 25.02
CA CYS A 65 -28.12 59.54 24.00
C CYS A 65 -28.06 60.34 22.65
N GLY A 66 -28.58 59.98 21.46
CA GLY A 66 -29.33 58.82 20.91
C GLY A 66 -29.94 59.14 19.51
N SER A 67 -30.54 58.15 18.80
CA SER A 67 -31.32 58.26 17.52
C SER A 67 -30.55 58.70 16.24
N THR A 68 -30.98 58.48 14.97
CA THR A 68 -32.26 58.03 14.34
C THR A 68 -32.09 57.08 13.13
N SER A 69 -33.13 56.27 12.84
CA SER A 69 -33.60 55.77 11.52
C SER A 69 -32.63 55.22 10.45
N SER A 70 -32.89 53.98 10.02
CA SER A 70 -32.30 53.35 8.83
C SER A 70 -32.99 53.76 7.51
N SER A 71 -32.29 53.58 6.39
CA SER A 71 -32.81 53.81 5.04
C SER A 71 -32.45 52.67 4.07
N SER A 72 -33.47 52.01 3.52
CA SER A 72 -33.42 51.34 2.21
C SER A 72 -34.84 50.91 1.80
N ASN A 73 -35.20 51.15 0.54
CA ASN A 73 -36.50 50.81 -0.03
C ASN A 73 -36.39 50.77 -1.56
N ARG A 74 -37.29 50.03 -2.23
CA ARG A 74 -37.35 49.77 -3.69
C ARG A 74 -36.24 48.85 -4.25
N SER A 75 -36.40 48.26 -5.44
CA SER A 75 -37.43 47.32 -5.94
C SER A 75 -37.23 47.05 -7.44
N SER A 76 -37.64 45.86 -7.89
CA SER A 76 -38.22 45.57 -9.22
C SER A 76 -37.42 45.81 -10.52
N SER A 77 -37.22 44.68 -11.23
CA SER A 77 -37.65 44.42 -12.63
C SER A 77 -36.62 44.32 -13.77
N ASN A 78 -36.86 43.30 -14.62
CA ASN A 78 -36.56 43.18 -16.07
C ASN A 78 -35.09 43.10 -16.55
N SER A 79 -34.76 42.55 -17.73
CA SER A 79 -35.26 41.39 -18.51
C SER A 79 -34.39 41.20 -19.76
N SER A 80 -34.35 40.00 -20.38
CA SER A 80 -33.83 39.72 -21.77
C SER A 80 -32.35 40.06 -22.06
N SER A 81 -31.66 39.57 -23.12
CA SER A 81 -31.75 38.34 -23.93
C SER A 81 -30.48 38.20 -24.84
N SER A 82 -30.42 37.13 -25.64
CA SER A 82 -29.79 37.08 -27.00
C SER A 82 -28.28 37.40 -27.20
N SER A 83 -27.44 36.36 -27.15
CA SER A 83 -26.59 35.87 -28.26
C SER A 83 -25.99 36.79 -29.36
N SER A 84 -24.64 36.85 -29.44
CA SER A 84 -23.81 36.76 -30.68
C SER A 84 -22.32 36.60 -30.26
N LYS A 85 -21.52 35.65 -30.79
CA LYS A 85 -20.83 35.61 -32.10
C LYS A 85 -20.24 36.96 -32.54
N SER A 86 -18.92 37.17 -32.41
CA SER A 86 -17.95 36.98 -33.53
C SER A 86 -16.54 37.53 -33.25
N ASN A 87 -15.55 36.98 -33.95
CA ASN A 87 -14.14 37.37 -34.03
C ASN A 87 -13.91 38.87 -34.35
N SER A 88 -12.78 39.42 -33.88
CA SER A 88 -11.74 39.98 -34.79
C SER A 88 -10.41 40.27 -34.06
N ASN A 89 -9.29 40.06 -34.76
CA ASN A 89 -7.97 40.60 -34.37
C ASN A 89 -7.82 42.06 -34.82
N LEU A 90 -6.97 42.82 -34.12
CA LEU A 90 -6.08 43.93 -34.56
C LEU A 90 -5.86 44.86 -33.34
N GLN A 91 -4.74 44.81 -32.63
CA GLN A 91 -3.36 45.26 -32.95
C GLN A 91 -3.14 46.78 -33.12
N LEU A 92 -2.30 47.26 -32.20
CA LEU A 92 -1.18 48.22 -32.36
C LEU A 92 -1.36 49.73 -32.11
N ALA A 93 -0.26 50.25 -31.56
CA ALA A 93 0.27 51.61 -31.61
C ALA A 93 -0.45 52.73 -30.81
N ASN A 94 0.25 53.70 -30.22
CA ASN A 94 1.67 53.80 -29.79
C ASN A 94 1.80 55.06 -28.90
N ILE A 95 2.89 55.17 -28.10
CA ILE A 95 3.66 56.40 -27.76
C ILE A 95 4.72 56.03 -26.69
N LEU A 96 6.01 55.92 -27.08
CA LEU A 96 7.13 56.86 -26.77
C LEU A 96 7.69 56.74 -25.33
N GLU A 97 9.00 56.85 -25.03
CA GLU A 97 10.28 56.85 -25.80
C GLU A 97 11.40 56.72 -24.70
N ARG A 98 12.51 55.97 -24.83
CA ARG A 98 13.83 56.38 -25.37
C ARG A 98 14.87 55.26 -25.14
N GLU A 99 15.68 54.90 -26.15
CA GLU A 99 17.13 55.18 -26.31
C GLU A 99 18.07 54.38 -25.35
N THR A 100 19.19 53.77 -25.78
CA THR A 100 19.95 53.90 -27.05
C THR A 100 20.77 52.63 -27.40
N THR A 101 20.87 52.32 -28.70
CA THR A 101 22.01 51.75 -29.50
C THR A 101 23.25 51.09 -28.84
N ALA A 102 23.99 50.15 -29.45
CA ALA A 102 23.93 49.31 -30.67
C ALA A 102 25.18 48.36 -30.65
N GLY A 103 25.40 47.33 -31.48
CA GLY A 103 24.69 46.73 -32.63
C GLY A 103 25.07 45.24 -32.80
N SER A 104 24.49 44.46 -33.72
CA SER A 104 25.00 44.19 -35.09
C SER A 104 26.36 43.45 -35.15
N ALA A 105 26.62 42.37 -35.91
CA ALA A 105 25.83 41.36 -36.68
C ALA A 105 26.86 40.25 -37.14
N ASP A 106 26.61 39.16 -37.87
CA ASP A 106 25.44 38.50 -38.48
C ASP A 106 25.77 37.00 -38.78
N GLY A 107 24.84 36.22 -39.33
CA GLY A 107 25.04 34.88 -39.93
C GLY A 107 24.77 33.70 -38.95
N ALA A 108 23.86 32.75 -39.16
CA ALA A 108 23.44 31.97 -40.34
C ALA A 108 24.41 30.84 -40.74
N GLY A 109 23.97 29.59 -40.59
CA GLY A 109 24.69 28.36 -40.98
C GLY A 109 23.94 27.11 -40.51
N SER A 110 23.67 26.15 -41.38
CA SER A 110 22.76 25.01 -41.13
C SER A 110 23.25 23.70 -41.76
N PHE A 111 22.72 22.56 -41.29
CA PHE A 111 22.98 21.18 -41.76
C PHE A 111 24.42 20.63 -41.51
N SER A 112 24.71 19.32 -41.54
CA SER A 112 23.90 18.11 -41.20
C SER A 112 24.74 16.82 -41.24
N ALA A 113 24.63 15.99 -40.19
CA ALA A 113 24.71 14.51 -40.17
C ALA A 113 25.95 13.73 -40.70
N ALA A 114 25.94 12.42 -40.36
CA ALA A 114 26.88 11.33 -40.71
C ALA A 114 28.33 11.43 -40.13
N ALA A 115 28.99 10.46 -39.50
CA ALA A 115 28.81 9.04 -39.10
C ALA A 115 29.80 8.05 -39.76
N ALA A 116 30.20 7.02 -38.98
CA ALA A 116 31.14 5.92 -39.30
C ALA A 116 32.64 6.31 -39.47
N ALA A 117 33.64 5.45 -39.20
CA ALA A 117 33.73 4.28 -38.31
C ALA A 117 35.20 3.84 -38.09
N ALA A 118 35.42 3.00 -37.06
CA ALA A 118 36.47 1.96 -36.93
C ALA A 118 37.99 2.30 -36.77
N ALA A 119 38.51 1.90 -35.59
CA ALA A 119 39.63 0.95 -35.39
C ALA A 119 41.14 1.35 -35.38
N ILE A 120 41.74 1.17 -34.18
CA ILE A 120 42.97 0.40 -33.87
C ILE A 120 44.39 1.01 -34.14
N THR A 121 45.07 1.30 -33.02
CA THR A 121 46.51 1.21 -32.62
C THR A 121 47.55 0.56 -33.57
N PRO A 122 48.86 0.94 -33.55
CA PRO A 122 49.75 0.87 -32.35
C PRO A 122 50.76 2.04 -32.17
N ALA A 123 51.90 1.81 -31.48
CA ALA A 123 52.66 2.85 -30.74
C ALA A 123 54.20 2.70 -30.69
N ALA A 124 54.87 3.73 -30.13
CA ALA A 124 56.14 3.73 -29.34
C ALA A 124 57.49 4.27 -29.93
N ALA A 125 57.98 5.34 -29.27
CA ALA A 125 59.34 5.57 -28.69
C ALA A 125 60.67 5.65 -29.50
N ALA A 126 61.50 6.69 -29.22
CA ALA A 126 62.99 6.71 -28.99
C ALA A 126 63.49 8.19 -28.81
N ILE A 127 64.14 8.66 -27.72
CA ILE A 127 65.52 8.48 -27.15
C ILE A 127 66.63 9.42 -27.73
N THR A 128 67.31 10.23 -26.88
CA THR A 128 68.80 10.50 -26.82
C THR A 128 69.22 11.52 -25.70
N PRO A 129 70.51 11.59 -25.23
CA PRO A 129 70.87 12.12 -23.88
C PRO A 129 72.15 13.01 -23.69
N ALA A 130 72.43 13.45 -22.45
CA ALA A 130 73.67 14.06 -21.88
C ALA A 130 73.54 14.14 -20.31
N ALA A 131 74.52 14.40 -19.40
CA ALA A 131 76.01 14.36 -19.29
C ALA A 131 76.40 14.38 -17.76
N ALA A 132 77.68 14.53 -17.33
CA ALA A 132 78.11 14.38 -15.90
C ALA A 132 79.38 15.17 -15.42
N THR A 133 79.58 15.28 -14.08
CA THR A 133 80.84 15.40 -13.22
C THR A 133 80.56 16.15 -11.87
N ALA A 134 81.38 16.22 -10.79
CA ALA A 134 82.36 15.32 -10.11
C ALA A 134 82.86 15.92 -8.73
N ALA A 135 83.83 15.26 -8.03
CA ALA A 135 84.72 15.71 -6.89
C ALA A 135 84.18 15.75 -5.41
N ILE A 136 84.72 15.21 -4.29
CA ILE A 136 86.02 14.62 -3.77
C ILE A 136 86.77 15.55 -2.75
N THR A 137 87.09 15.22 -1.47
CA THR A 137 86.60 14.15 -0.54
C THR A 137 86.55 14.51 1.01
N PRO A 138 87.64 14.55 1.86
CA PRO A 138 87.54 14.08 3.28
C PRO A 138 88.33 14.84 4.41
N ALA A 139 88.04 14.58 5.73
CA ALA A 139 89.01 14.24 6.83
C ALA A 139 88.48 14.33 8.32
N ALA A 140 89.16 13.62 9.24
CA ALA A 140 89.18 13.71 10.72
C ALA A 140 87.97 13.22 11.57
N ALA A 141 88.19 12.91 12.86
CA ALA A 141 87.32 12.05 13.68
C ALA A 141 87.38 12.24 15.22
N ALA A 142 86.30 11.84 15.93
CA ALA A 142 86.24 11.54 17.38
C ALA A 142 85.00 10.66 17.72
N ALA A 143 84.95 10.08 18.94
CA ALA A 143 83.88 9.20 19.47
C ALA A 143 83.28 9.80 20.78
N PRO A 144 82.16 9.30 21.38
CA PRO A 144 81.50 7.99 21.23
C PRO A 144 79.94 7.97 21.14
N LYS A 145 79.36 6.77 21.30
CA LYS A 145 77.93 6.36 21.23
C LYS A 145 77.11 6.71 22.51
N PRO A 146 75.77 6.46 22.56
CA PRO A 146 74.73 6.64 21.54
C PRO A 146 73.42 7.30 22.08
N ALA A 147 72.56 7.80 21.20
CA ALA A 147 71.14 8.06 21.52
C ALA A 147 70.24 7.64 20.35
N ALA A 148 69.20 6.83 20.62
CA ALA A 148 68.36 6.26 19.58
C ALA A 148 67.29 7.25 19.08
N ARG A 149 67.44 7.76 17.85
CA ARG A 149 66.34 8.39 17.10
C ARG A 149 65.70 7.36 16.16
N SER A 150 64.38 7.32 16.13
CA SER A 150 63.60 6.30 15.41
C SER A 150 63.59 6.51 13.90
N ARG A 151 63.89 5.46 13.12
CA ARG A 151 63.78 5.45 11.65
C ARG A 151 62.34 5.28 11.14
N LEU A 152 61.33 5.72 11.91
CA LEU A 152 59.92 5.63 11.50
C LEU A 152 59.62 6.37 10.18
N PRO A 153 60.13 7.60 9.93
CA PRO A 153 59.81 8.33 8.70
C PRO A 153 60.31 7.65 7.42
N GLU A 154 61.51 7.06 7.46
CA GLU A 154 62.13 6.41 6.30
C GLU A 154 61.42 5.10 5.92
N LEU A 155 61.02 4.31 6.92
CA LEU A 155 60.19 3.11 6.71
C LEU A 155 58.81 3.45 6.13
N TRP A 156 58.21 4.57 6.56
CA TRP A 156 56.95 5.06 5.99
C TRP A 156 57.08 5.56 4.54
N ALA A 157 58.24 6.11 4.15
CA ALA A 157 58.52 6.47 2.75
C ALA A 157 58.63 5.22 1.86
N ALA A 158 59.35 4.18 2.31
CA ALA A 158 59.47 2.91 1.59
C ALA A 158 58.11 2.18 1.48
N ALA A 159 57.33 2.14 2.56
CA ALA A 159 56.01 1.50 2.57
C ALA A 159 55.03 2.16 1.57
N LYS A 160 55.07 3.49 1.41
CA LYS A 160 54.25 4.21 0.42
C LYS A 160 54.58 3.85 -1.03
N TRP A 161 55.82 3.47 -1.34
CA TRP A 161 56.19 3.05 -2.70
C TRP A 161 55.71 1.64 -3.03
N LEU A 162 55.69 0.73 -2.04
CA LEU A 162 55.13 -0.62 -2.18
C LEU A 162 53.60 -0.62 -2.34
N LEU A 163 52.90 0.35 -1.73
CA LEU A 163 51.43 0.43 -1.76
C LEU A 163 50.84 1.11 -3.01
N PHE A 164 51.66 1.62 -3.94
CA PHE A 164 51.17 2.41 -5.09
C PHE A 164 51.35 1.78 -6.48
N SER A 165 51.56 0.47 -6.58
CA SER A 165 51.42 -0.28 -7.84
C SER A 165 49.94 -0.63 -8.13
N SER A 166 49.09 0.39 -8.23
CA SER A 166 47.62 0.27 -8.30
C SER A 166 47.08 -0.68 -9.38
N ARG A 167 47.84 -0.91 -10.46
CA ARG A 167 47.53 -1.91 -11.49
C ARG A 167 47.62 -3.35 -10.99
N VAL A 168 48.63 -3.70 -10.19
CA VAL A 168 48.85 -5.08 -9.72
C VAL A 168 47.76 -5.48 -8.73
N VAL A 169 47.45 -4.61 -7.76
CA VAL A 169 46.34 -4.84 -6.81
C VAL A 169 45.01 -4.95 -7.54
N GLY A 170 44.77 -4.10 -8.56
CA GLY A 170 43.58 -4.18 -9.41
C GLY A 170 43.46 -5.52 -10.14
N TRP A 171 44.53 -6.02 -10.76
CA TRP A 171 44.55 -7.34 -11.41
C TRP A 171 44.33 -8.50 -10.43
N VAL A 172 44.92 -8.45 -9.22
CA VAL A 172 44.71 -9.47 -8.19
C VAL A 172 43.26 -9.49 -7.70
N VAL A 173 42.65 -8.32 -7.46
CA VAL A 173 41.22 -8.23 -7.09
C VAL A 173 40.32 -8.75 -8.21
N LEU A 174 40.60 -8.40 -9.48
CA LEU A 174 39.84 -8.90 -10.63
C LEU A 174 39.97 -10.42 -10.79
N LEU A 175 41.18 -10.98 -10.57
CA LEU A 175 41.43 -12.41 -10.63
C LEU A 175 40.69 -13.16 -9.50
N LEU A 176 40.65 -12.60 -8.29
CA LEU A 176 39.89 -13.14 -7.16
C LEU A 176 38.38 -13.08 -7.40
N GLN A 177 37.88 -12.02 -8.02
CA GLN A 177 36.47 -11.91 -8.43
C GLN A 177 36.11 -12.93 -9.52
N LEU A 178 36.99 -13.18 -10.49
CA LEU A 178 36.82 -14.23 -11.50
C LEU A 178 36.87 -15.64 -10.90
N LEU A 179 37.79 -15.91 -9.96
CA LEU A 179 37.84 -17.17 -9.21
C LEU A 179 36.58 -17.41 -8.37
N LEU A 180 36.07 -16.37 -7.69
CA LEU A 180 34.83 -16.46 -6.92
C LEU A 180 33.63 -16.72 -7.84
N LEU A 181 33.57 -16.07 -9.01
CA LEU A 181 32.52 -16.29 -10.00
C LEU A 181 32.58 -17.73 -10.57
N LEU A 182 33.77 -18.25 -10.87
CA LEU A 182 33.97 -19.63 -11.32
C LEU A 182 33.53 -20.65 -10.26
N LEU A 183 33.87 -20.43 -8.99
CA LEU A 183 33.42 -21.29 -7.88
C LEU A 183 31.89 -21.27 -7.72
N VAL A 184 31.26 -20.10 -7.85
CA VAL A 184 29.78 -19.98 -7.81
C VAL A 184 29.12 -20.66 -9.03
N LEU A 185 29.74 -20.60 -10.21
CA LEU A 185 29.26 -21.30 -11.40
C LEU A 185 29.41 -22.82 -11.26
N GLN A 186 30.55 -23.31 -10.78
CA GLN A 186 30.78 -24.74 -10.52
C GLN A 186 29.80 -25.27 -9.46
N GLN A 187 29.60 -24.56 -8.35
CA GLN A 187 28.63 -24.93 -7.32
C GLN A 187 27.18 -24.92 -7.86
N ARG A 188 26.88 -24.04 -8.83
CA ARG A 188 25.60 -24.03 -9.53
C ARG A 188 25.43 -25.21 -10.48
N GLU A 189 26.49 -25.69 -11.15
CA GLU A 189 26.45 -26.92 -11.95
C GLU A 189 26.29 -28.16 -11.06
N GLU A 190 27.00 -28.25 -9.93
CA GLU A 190 26.81 -29.33 -8.95
C GLU A 190 25.36 -29.36 -8.41
N LEU A 191 24.77 -28.20 -8.09
CA LEU A 191 23.37 -28.10 -7.68
C LEU A 191 22.37 -28.44 -8.80
N LEU A 192 22.71 -28.19 -10.07
CA LEU A 192 21.90 -28.61 -11.22
C LEU A 192 21.98 -30.12 -11.42
N LEU A 193 23.17 -30.72 -11.35
CA LEU A 193 23.36 -32.17 -11.43
C LEU A 193 22.70 -32.91 -10.25
N GLN A 194 22.78 -32.37 -9.03
CA GLN A 194 22.03 -32.90 -7.88
C GLN A 194 20.51 -32.79 -8.09
N ARG A 195 20.03 -31.70 -8.70
CA ARG A 195 18.61 -31.54 -9.03
C ARG A 195 18.17 -32.51 -10.12
N GLU A 196 18.98 -32.75 -11.14
CA GLU A 196 18.71 -33.74 -12.19
C GLU A 196 18.73 -35.17 -11.63
N ALA A 197 19.64 -35.50 -10.72
CA ALA A 197 19.63 -36.78 -9.99
C ALA A 197 18.37 -36.95 -9.11
N LEU A 198 17.92 -35.88 -8.43
CA LEU A 198 16.67 -35.87 -7.66
C LEU A 198 15.41 -35.98 -8.55
N GLN A 199 15.46 -35.48 -9.80
CA GLN A 199 14.36 -35.59 -10.75
C GLN A 199 14.40 -36.90 -11.56
N GLY A 200 15.57 -37.54 -11.71
CA GLY A 200 15.74 -38.87 -12.31
C GLY A 200 15.26 -40.00 -11.41
N HIS A 201 15.28 -39.82 -10.09
CA HIS A 201 14.71 -40.77 -9.13
C HIS A 201 13.24 -40.46 -8.78
N THR A 202 12.36 -40.40 -9.78
CA THR A 202 10.93 -40.64 -9.54
C THR A 202 10.18 -41.22 -10.75
N VAL A 203 9.48 -42.34 -10.50
CA VAL A 203 8.50 -43.05 -11.38
C VAL A 203 9.07 -44.01 -12.45
N TYR A 204 8.59 -45.27 -12.37
CA TYR A 204 8.90 -46.51 -13.12
C TYR A 204 10.12 -47.29 -12.60
N GLU A 205 10.04 -48.58 -12.22
CA GLU A 205 9.04 -49.66 -12.46
C GLU A 205 8.65 -50.40 -11.14
N PRO A 206 7.87 -51.51 -11.16
CA PRO A 206 6.53 -51.68 -11.73
C PRO A 206 5.48 -52.12 -10.67
N LEU A 207 4.19 -51.97 -10.98
CA LEU A 207 3.09 -52.08 -10.01
C LEU A 207 2.53 -53.53 -9.81
N GLU A 208 3.35 -54.56 -10.00
CA GLU A 208 2.89 -55.97 -9.95
C GLU A 208 3.10 -56.70 -8.61
N GLN A 209 4.03 -56.25 -7.75
CA GLN A 209 4.37 -56.99 -6.52
C GLN A 209 3.46 -56.71 -5.32
N LEU A 210 2.71 -55.60 -5.31
CA LEU A 210 1.81 -55.27 -4.19
C LEU A 210 0.45 -55.99 -4.21
N GLN A 211 0.09 -56.66 -5.32
CA GLN A 211 -1.20 -57.35 -5.45
C GLN A 211 -1.17 -58.81 -4.97
N GLN A 212 0.00 -59.38 -4.64
CA GLN A 212 0.15 -60.74 -4.12
C GLN A 212 0.22 -60.85 -2.59
N GLN A 213 0.41 -59.74 -1.85
CA GLN A 213 0.56 -59.77 -0.37
C GLN A 213 -0.75 -59.52 0.43
N GLN A 214 -1.92 -59.45 -0.21
CA GLN A 214 -3.22 -59.44 0.48
C GLN A 214 -4.06 -60.71 0.28
N GLN A 215 -3.47 -61.81 -0.22
CA GLN A 215 -4.14 -63.12 -0.36
C GLN A 215 -3.46 -64.25 0.43
N GLN A 216 -2.92 -63.98 1.63
CA GLN A 216 -2.49 -65.04 2.55
C GLN A 216 -2.46 -64.60 4.03
N SER A 217 -3.58 -64.81 4.74
CA SER A 217 -3.63 -64.89 6.23
C SER A 217 -5.02 -65.29 6.74
N SER A 218 -5.55 -66.42 6.25
CA SER A 218 -6.67 -67.08 6.92
C SER A 218 -6.20 -67.68 8.25
N CYS A 219 -6.76 -67.23 9.37
CA CYS A 219 -6.61 -67.90 10.67
C CYS A 219 -7.98 -68.35 11.18
N HIS A 220 -8.09 -69.61 11.60
CA HIS A 220 -9.37 -70.21 12.02
C HIS A 220 -9.62 -70.05 13.51
N CYS A 221 -10.76 -69.45 13.87
CA CYS A 221 -11.41 -69.73 15.15
C CYS A 221 -12.95 -69.62 15.05
N LYS A 222 -13.60 -70.71 15.47
CA LYS A 222 -15.04 -70.96 15.70
C LYS A 222 -15.08 -72.06 16.80
N PRO A 223 -16.22 -72.33 17.48
CA PRO A 223 -17.58 -71.85 17.21
C PRO A 223 -18.30 -71.24 18.44
N CYS A 224 -19.48 -70.64 18.25
CA CYS A 224 -20.72 -71.23 18.79
C CYS A 224 -22.01 -70.63 18.19
N ALA A 225 -23.11 -71.32 18.46
CA ALA A 225 -24.47 -71.22 17.90
C ALA A 225 -25.13 -69.82 17.78
N ALA A 226 -25.73 -69.55 16.61
CA ALA A 226 -27.05 -68.93 16.44
C ALA A 226 -27.45 -68.83 14.94
N ALA A 227 -27.84 -69.94 14.28
CA ALA A 227 -28.29 -69.92 12.88
C ALA A 227 -29.21 -71.12 12.54
N ALA A 228 -30.53 -70.98 12.80
CA ALA A 228 -31.53 -72.01 12.48
C ALA A 228 -32.97 -71.44 12.46
N ALA A 229 -33.25 -70.43 11.62
CA ALA A 229 -34.61 -69.92 11.36
C ALA A 229 -34.68 -69.18 10.00
N ALA A 230 -35.90 -69.06 9.46
CA ALA A 230 -36.25 -68.25 8.27
C ALA A 230 -35.49 -68.57 6.97
N ALA A 231 -35.78 -69.73 6.38
CA ALA A 231 -35.34 -70.12 5.03
C ALA A 231 -36.51 -70.50 4.10
N GLU A 232 -37.61 -69.75 4.12
CA GLU A 232 -38.81 -70.08 3.31
C GLU A 232 -39.68 -68.87 2.88
N GLU A 233 -39.08 -67.73 2.47
CA GLU A 233 -39.85 -66.61 1.89
C GLU A 233 -39.07 -65.76 0.87
N TRP A 234 -38.62 -66.36 -0.25
CA TRP A 234 -37.88 -65.65 -1.32
C TRP A 234 -38.42 -65.83 -2.75
N ILE A 235 -39.68 -66.24 -2.90
CA ILE A 235 -40.39 -66.35 -4.19
C ILE A 235 -41.69 -65.52 -4.17
N ASP A 236 -41.56 -64.20 -3.97
CA ASP A 236 -42.62 -63.21 -4.26
C ASP A 236 -42.04 -61.80 -4.56
N ILE A 237 -40.97 -61.40 -3.86
CA ILE A 237 -40.32 -60.08 -4.03
C ILE A 237 -39.83 -59.82 -5.47
N LYS A 238 -39.57 -60.88 -6.27
CA LYS A 238 -38.93 -60.80 -7.59
C LYS A 238 -39.84 -60.28 -8.72
N ASP A 239 -41.16 -60.43 -8.61
CA ASP A 239 -42.09 -59.95 -9.65
C ASP A 239 -42.70 -58.58 -9.33
N ARG A 240 -42.79 -58.19 -8.05
CA ARG A 240 -43.14 -56.81 -7.66
C ARG A 240 -42.14 -55.78 -8.21
N PHE A 241 -40.87 -56.16 -8.41
CA PHE A 241 -39.84 -55.29 -8.99
C PHE A 241 -39.98 -55.02 -10.49
N LYS A 242 -40.68 -55.88 -11.25
CA LYS A 242 -40.83 -55.71 -12.71
C LYS A 242 -41.91 -54.68 -13.09
N HIS A 243 -42.93 -54.50 -12.26
CA HIS A 243 -44.01 -53.56 -12.58
C HIS A 243 -43.59 -52.10 -12.40
N SER A 244 -42.79 -51.80 -11.37
CA SER A 244 -42.36 -50.44 -11.01
C SER A 244 -41.44 -49.78 -12.04
N GLN A 245 -40.69 -50.54 -12.85
CA GLN A 245 -39.85 -49.94 -13.90
C GLN A 245 -40.68 -49.37 -15.06
N LYS A 246 -41.87 -49.93 -15.34
CA LYS A 246 -42.63 -49.59 -16.54
C LYS A 246 -43.40 -48.26 -16.44
N GLU A 247 -43.72 -47.79 -15.23
CA GLU A 247 -44.27 -46.42 -15.03
C GLU A 247 -43.20 -45.32 -15.15
N ILE A 248 -41.94 -45.63 -14.83
CA ILE A 248 -40.84 -44.66 -14.85
C ILE A 248 -40.44 -44.30 -16.29
N GLU A 249 -40.47 -45.26 -17.21
CA GLU A 249 -40.23 -45.03 -18.64
C GLU A 249 -41.35 -44.19 -19.30
N LEU A 250 -42.60 -44.36 -18.89
CA LEU A 250 -43.73 -43.57 -19.40
C LEU A 250 -43.67 -42.10 -18.96
N ARG A 251 -43.28 -41.82 -17.70
CA ARG A 251 -43.13 -40.43 -17.22
C ARG A 251 -41.92 -39.69 -17.80
N THR A 252 -40.92 -40.38 -18.33
CA THR A 252 -39.76 -39.75 -19.00
C THR A 252 -39.96 -39.46 -20.49
N SER A 253 -41.14 -39.76 -21.05
CA SER A 253 -41.50 -39.41 -22.44
C SER A 253 -41.83 -37.93 -22.62
N CYS A 254 -42.49 -37.29 -21.64
CA CYS A 254 -43.10 -35.96 -21.79
C CYS A 254 -42.14 -34.76 -21.58
N SER A 255 -40.84 -34.99 -21.40
CA SER A 255 -39.82 -33.92 -21.23
C SER A 255 -38.72 -33.95 -22.29
N LYS A 256 -39.03 -34.45 -23.51
CA LYS A 256 -38.11 -34.49 -24.65
C LYS A 256 -38.35 -33.35 -25.65
N LYS A 257 -38.26 -32.11 -25.18
CA LYS A 257 -37.91 -30.93 -26.01
C LYS A 257 -36.80 -30.15 -25.32
N SER A 258 -35.86 -29.62 -26.12
CA SER A 258 -34.62 -28.98 -25.65
C SER A 258 -33.67 -29.85 -24.81
N ARG A 259 -33.08 -30.88 -25.44
CA ARG A 259 -31.69 -31.23 -25.14
C ARG A 259 -30.80 -30.30 -25.97
N THR A 260 -30.29 -29.23 -25.36
CA THR A 260 -29.22 -28.44 -25.96
C THR A 260 -27.97 -29.31 -26.14
N SER A 261 -27.26 -29.13 -27.25
CA SER A 261 -25.99 -29.83 -27.47
C SER A 261 -24.90 -29.25 -26.57
N PRO A 262 -23.81 -29.99 -26.25
CA PRO A 262 -22.71 -29.45 -25.45
C PRO A 262 -22.10 -28.16 -26.04
N LYS A 263 -22.10 -28.04 -27.38
CA LYS A 263 -21.68 -26.81 -28.08
C LYS A 263 -22.62 -25.60 -27.84
N MET A 264 -23.92 -25.83 -27.64
CA MET A 264 -24.84 -24.76 -27.21
C MET A 264 -24.72 -24.44 -25.72
N ALA A 265 -24.38 -25.43 -24.88
CA ALA A 265 -24.15 -25.21 -23.45
C ALA A 265 -22.93 -24.30 -23.20
N ASN A 266 -21.76 -24.59 -23.80
CA ASN A 266 -20.59 -23.71 -23.68
C ASN A 266 -20.87 -22.29 -24.19
N ASN A 267 -21.45 -22.17 -25.39
CA ASN A 267 -21.76 -20.86 -25.98
C ASN A 267 -22.66 -20.01 -25.05
N SER A 268 -23.55 -20.64 -24.25
CA SER A 268 -24.34 -19.92 -23.25
C SER A 268 -23.53 -19.43 -22.03
N LEU A 269 -22.49 -20.16 -21.62
CA LEU A 269 -21.54 -19.73 -20.59
C LEU A 269 -20.66 -18.58 -21.09
N GLU A 270 -20.12 -18.67 -22.30
CA GLU A 270 -19.35 -17.58 -22.91
C GLU A 270 -20.20 -16.31 -23.10
N GLN A 271 -21.46 -16.45 -23.53
CA GLN A 271 -22.41 -15.33 -23.63
C GLN A 271 -22.75 -14.72 -22.26
N LYS A 272 -22.97 -15.54 -21.22
CA LYS A 272 -23.20 -15.03 -19.85
C LYS A 272 -21.96 -14.35 -19.29
N ALA A 273 -20.77 -14.89 -19.51
CA ALA A 273 -19.51 -14.25 -19.15
C ALA A 273 -19.34 -12.89 -19.84
N GLU A 274 -19.67 -12.78 -21.13
CA GLU A 274 -19.62 -11.51 -21.86
C GLU A 274 -20.63 -10.49 -21.33
N GLN A 275 -21.88 -10.91 -21.08
CA GLN A 275 -22.93 -10.06 -20.49
C GLN A 275 -22.47 -9.43 -19.15
N VAL A 276 -21.85 -10.23 -18.28
CA VAL A 276 -21.46 -9.81 -16.92
C VAL A 276 -20.15 -9.02 -16.92
N LEU A 277 -19.21 -9.34 -17.81
CA LEU A 277 -17.89 -8.69 -17.81
C LEU A 277 -17.81 -7.44 -18.69
N ALA A 278 -18.68 -7.26 -19.68
CA ALA A 278 -18.70 -6.06 -20.51
C ALA A 278 -18.83 -4.73 -19.71
N PRO A 279 -19.66 -4.62 -18.65
CA PRO A 279 -19.71 -3.43 -17.79
C PRO A 279 -18.38 -3.06 -17.10
N LEU A 280 -17.53 -4.05 -16.80
CA LEU A 280 -16.22 -3.85 -16.17
C LEU A 280 -15.15 -3.36 -17.16
N ARG A 281 -15.31 -3.65 -18.46
CA ARG A 281 -14.37 -3.24 -19.52
C ARG A 281 -14.67 -1.80 -19.93
N LEU A 282 -14.07 -0.85 -19.21
CA LEU A 282 -14.32 0.58 -19.38
C LEU A 282 -13.80 1.06 -20.74
N SER A 283 -14.67 1.70 -21.53
CA SER A 283 -14.27 2.34 -22.78
C SER A 283 -13.47 3.62 -22.50
N LYS A 284 -12.63 4.02 -23.46
CA LYS A 284 -11.91 5.31 -23.45
C LYS A 284 -12.81 6.50 -23.13
N GLU A 285 -14.03 6.51 -23.66
CA GLU A 285 -15.06 7.52 -23.40
C GLU A 285 -15.45 7.55 -21.92
N LYS A 286 -15.85 6.41 -21.33
CA LYS A 286 -16.17 6.29 -19.90
C LYS A 286 -14.99 6.69 -19.00
N LEU A 287 -13.76 6.43 -19.42
CA LEU A 287 -12.56 6.85 -18.67
C LEU A 287 -12.31 8.37 -18.74
N GLN A 288 -12.56 9.00 -19.90
CA GLN A 288 -12.48 10.46 -20.05
C GLN A 288 -13.60 11.17 -19.26
N ASP A 289 -14.84 10.65 -19.29
CA ASP A 289 -15.96 11.16 -18.49
C ASP A 289 -15.67 11.05 -16.98
N LEU A 290 -15.12 9.91 -16.54
CA LEU A 290 -14.76 9.71 -15.13
C LEU A 290 -13.59 10.60 -14.71
N SER A 291 -12.60 10.81 -15.59
CA SER A 291 -11.50 11.77 -15.41
C SER A 291 -12.02 13.19 -15.24
N LYS A 292 -12.95 13.65 -16.10
CA LYS A 292 -13.61 14.94 -15.91
C LYS A 292 -14.39 14.99 -14.59
N THR A 293 -15.11 13.93 -14.25
CA THR A 293 -15.91 13.86 -13.01
C THR A 293 -15.02 13.95 -11.76
N PHE A 294 -13.88 13.25 -11.75
CA PHE A 294 -12.90 13.26 -10.67
C PHE A 294 -12.18 14.62 -10.58
N SER A 295 -11.88 15.27 -11.71
CA SER A 295 -11.31 16.62 -11.77
C SER A 295 -12.28 17.68 -11.23
N ASP A 296 -13.55 17.64 -11.62
CA ASP A 296 -14.58 18.52 -11.07
C ASP A 296 -14.72 18.33 -9.54
N GLU A 297 -14.64 17.09 -9.05
CA GLU A 297 -14.72 16.77 -7.62
C GLU A 297 -13.47 17.24 -6.84
N LEU A 298 -12.28 17.11 -7.43
CA LEU A 298 -11.03 17.63 -6.86
C LEU A 298 -11.13 19.15 -6.64
N LEU A 299 -11.67 19.88 -7.61
CA LEU A 299 -11.92 21.33 -7.51
C LEU A 299 -12.96 21.67 -6.43
N ARG A 300 -14.06 20.88 -6.30
CA ARG A 300 -15.02 21.04 -5.18
C ARG A 300 -14.35 20.83 -3.83
N GLY A 301 -13.44 19.85 -3.73
CA GLY A 301 -12.71 19.56 -2.50
C GLY A 301 -11.74 20.67 -2.08
N LEU A 302 -11.07 21.30 -3.04
CA LEU A 302 -10.24 22.50 -2.78
C LEU A 302 -11.09 23.68 -2.28
N GLU A 303 -12.23 23.97 -2.93
CA GLU A 303 -13.17 25.01 -2.47
C GLU A 303 -13.91 24.63 -1.17
N MET A 304 -14.01 23.34 -0.80
CA MET A 304 -14.49 22.87 0.51
C MET A 304 -13.46 23.17 1.59
N HIS A 305 -12.20 22.77 1.42
CA HIS A 305 -11.12 23.06 2.38
C HIS A 305 -10.96 24.56 2.63
N LYS A 306 -11.04 25.39 1.58
CA LYS A 306 -11.00 26.85 1.69
C LYS A 306 -12.13 27.47 2.53
N ARG A 307 -13.28 26.80 2.66
CA ARG A 307 -14.46 27.30 3.42
C ARG A 307 -14.61 26.65 4.80
N HIS A 308 -14.19 25.39 4.95
CA HIS A 308 -14.42 24.59 6.17
C HIS A 308 -13.13 24.12 6.87
N GLY A 309 -11.98 24.25 6.21
CA GLY A 309 -10.67 23.83 6.68
C GLY A 309 -10.67 22.35 7.12
N LEU A 310 -10.37 22.14 8.40
CA LEU A 310 -10.28 20.82 9.02
C LEU A 310 -11.59 20.01 9.02
N LYS A 311 -12.74 20.66 8.79
CA LYS A 311 -14.05 19.99 8.80
C LYS A 311 -14.37 19.46 7.40
N TRP A 312 -14.35 18.14 7.23
CA TRP A 312 -14.91 17.49 6.05
C TRP A 312 -16.43 17.69 5.96
N VAL A 313 -16.93 17.93 4.74
CA VAL A 313 -18.36 18.12 4.42
C VAL A 313 -18.72 17.20 3.25
N PRO A 314 -19.14 15.93 3.50
CA PRO A 314 -19.33 14.91 2.46
C PRO A 314 -20.41 15.25 1.42
N GLU A 315 -21.33 16.15 1.76
CA GLU A 315 -22.36 16.67 0.86
C GLU A 315 -21.78 17.58 -0.23
N GLU A 316 -20.67 18.27 0.06
CA GLU A 316 -19.99 19.15 -0.90
C GLU A 316 -18.92 18.42 -1.70
N CYS A 317 -18.14 17.54 -1.06
CA CYS A 317 -17.11 16.74 -1.72
C CYS A 317 -16.89 15.38 -1.06
N SER A 318 -16.83 14.33 -1.89
CA SER A 318 -16.51 12.96 -1.44
C SER A 318 -15.04 12.73 -1.09
N LEU A 319 -14.15 13.59 -1.59
CA LEU A 319 -12.72 13.62 -1.29
C LEU A 319 -12.50 14.44 -0.01
N ARG A 320 -11.64 13.98 0.91
CA ARG A 320 -11.36 14.74 2.14
C ARG A 320 -10.38 15.89 1.93
N MET A 321 -9.48 15.78 0.95
CA MET A 321 -8.52 16.82 0.56
C MET A 321 -7.71 17.40 1.74
N LEU A 322 -7.14 16.50 2.53
CA LEU A 322 -6.46 16.81 3.79
C LEU A 322 -5.14 17.55 3.56
N ASP A 323 -4.95 18.63 4.32
CA ASP A 323 -3.69 19.38 4.43
C ASP A 323 -2.65 18.55 5.18
N SER A 324 -1.67 18.00 4.45
CA SER A 324 -0.57 17.23 5.07
C SER A 324 0.38 18.10 5.90
N CYS A 325 0.28 19.43 5.79
CA CYS A 325 1.24 20.39 6.33
C CYS A 325 2.69 20.23 5.83
N VAL A 326 2.93 19.42 4.78
CA VAL A 326 4.24 19.27 4.11
C VAL A 326 4.38 20.29 2.98
N SER A 327 5.39 21.16 3.08
CA SER A 327 5.79 22.12 2.04
C SER A 327 7.16 21.78 1.44
N GLU A 328 8.12 21.40 2.27
CA GLU A 328 9.48 21.09 1.84
C GLU A 328 9.56 19.68 1.23
N ILE A 329 10.09 19.59 0.01
CA ILE A 329 10.30 18.34 -0.73
C ILE A 329 11.80 18.04 -0.74
N PRO A 330 12.24 16.83 -0.32
CA PRO A 330 13.65 16.51 -0.19
C PRO A 330 14.38 16.53 -1.54
N THR A 331 15.62 17.02 -1.52
CA THR A 331 16.49 17.13 -2.70
C THR A 331 17.28 15.85 -2.97
N GLY A 332 17.35 14.94 -2.00
CA GLY A 332 18.23 13.76 -2.04
C GLY A 332 19.62 14.03 -1.48
N ASN A 333 19.90 15.23 -0.95
CA ASN A 333 21.22 15.61 -0.42
C ASN A 333 21.30 15.65 1.11
N GLU A 334 20.14 15.52 1.76
CA GLU A 334 19.94 15.55 3.22
C GLU A 334 20.72 14.40 3.87
N LYS A 335 21.20 14.59 5.10
CA LYS A 335 22.08 13.64 5.80
C LYS A 335 21.82 13.59 7.29
N GLY A 336 21.85 12.39 7.86
CA GLY A 336 21.70 12.17 9.29
C GLY A 336 21.14 10.79 9.62
N VAL A 337 20.88 10.55 10.90
CA VAL A 337 20.11 9.41 11.38
C VAL A 337 18.73 9.92 11.79
N PHE A 338 17.70 9.39 11.14
CA PHE A 338 16.30 9.75 11.35
C PHE A 338 15.48 8.50 11.61
N TYR A 339 14.44 8.61 12.43
CA TYR A 339 13.57 7.50 12.77
C TYR A 339 12.19 7.65 12.14
N ALA A 340 11.49 6.52 12.00
CA ALA A 340 10.08 6.50 11.72
C ALA A 340 9.35 5.44 12.54
N LEU A 341 8.06 5.68 12.75
CA LEU A 341 7.11 4.72 13.29
C LEU A 341 5.96 4.58 12.29
N ASP A 342 5.77 3.38 11.74
CA ASP A 342 4.59 3.01 10.95
C ASP A 342 3.59 2.28 11.86
N PHE A 343 2.45 2.92 12.08
CA PHE A 343 1.28 2.35 12.72
C PHE A 343 0.08 2.39 11.76
N GLY A 344 0.20 1.71 10.62
CA GLY A 344 -0.90 1.50 9.67
C GLY A 344 -1.92 0.42 10.06
N GLY A 345 -1.71 -0.35 11.14
CA GLY A 345 -2.57 -1.44 11.59
C GLY A 345 -1.92 -2.28 12.69
N THR A 346 -2.32 -3.56 12.84
CA THR A 346 -1.81 -4.43 13.92
C THR A 346 -0.35 -4.85 13.77
N ASN A 347 0.24 -4.73 12.59
CA ASN A 347 1.68 -4.91 12.36
C ASN A 347 2.35 -3.53 12.42
N VAL A 348 2.91 -3.18 13.56
CA VAL A 348 3.67 -1.94 13.77
C VAL A 348 5.12 -2.14 13.33
N ARG A 349 5.71 -1.12 12.72
CA ARG A 349 7.12 -1.15 12.29
C ARG A 349 7.83 0.14 12.71
N ALA A 350 8.87 0.01 13.52
CA ALA A 350 9.87 1.05 13.70
C ALA A 350 10.91 0.96 12.59
N VAL A 351 11.40 2.10 12.11
CA VAL A 351 12.46 2.18 11.08
C VAL A 351 13.51 3.20 11.51
N ARG A 352 14.79 2.88 11.29
CA ARG A 352 15.95 3.76 11.48
C ARG A 352 16.60 3.97 10.12
N CYS A 353 16.70 5.21 9.67
CA CYS A 353 17.23 5.58 8.36
C CYS A 353 18.50 6.42 8.49
N GLU A 354 19.62 5.89 8.00
CA GLU A 354 20.84 6.65 7.71
C GLU A 354 20.69 7.28 6.32
N LEU A 355 20.43 8.58 6.26
CA LEU A 355 20.44 9.36 5.03
C LEU A 355 21.90 9.72 4.70
N LEU A 356 22.37 9.29 3.54
CA LEU A 356 23.79 9.36 3.13
C LEU A 356 24.04 10.45 2.06
N GLY A 357 23.01 11.19 1.66
CA GLY A 357 23.00 12.07 0.50
C GLY A 357 23.24 11.35 -0.84
N GLY A 358 23.00 12.06 -1.94
CA GLY A 358 23.02 11.51 -3.29
C GLY A 358 21.91 10.47 -3.53
N GLY A 359 20.74 10.66 -2.92
CA GLY A 359 19.57 9.77 -3.02
C GLY A 359 19.71 8.42 -2.30
N ARG A 360 20.78 8.20 -1.53
CA ARG A 360 21.02 6.93 -0.83
C ARG A 360 20.52 6.95 0.61
N ILE A 361 19.91 5.85 1.02
CA ILE A 361 19.48 5.56 2.39
C ILE A 361 19.97 4.15 2.76
N ARG A 362 20.45 3.96 3.99
CA ARG A 362 20.52 2.65 4.63
C ARG A 362 19.44 2.60 5.72
N SER A 363 18.56 1.61 5.65
CA SER A 363 17.48 1.41 6.62
C SER A 363 17.71 0.16 7.46
N GLN A 364 17.32 0.23 8.72
CA GLN A 364 17.07 -0.92 9.60
C GLN A 364 15.63 -0.83 10.09
N GLN A 365 15.02 -1.95 10.46
CA GLN A 365 13.61 -2.00 10.88
C GLN A 365 13.39 -3.02 11.99
N PHE A 366 12.46 -2.72 12.89
CA PHE A 366 11.99 -3.62 13.93
C PHE A 366 10.46 -3.71 13.86
N LEU A 367 9.89 -4.91 13.98
CA LEU A 367 8.46 -5.16 13.79
C LEU A 367 7.83 -5.74 15.05
N LYS A 368 6.62 -5.28 15.39
CA LYS A 368 5.79 -5.81 16.49
C LYS A 368 4.36 -6.07 16.02
N ASN A 369 3.89 -7.31 16.20
CA ASN A 369 2.49 -7.68 16.00
C ASN A 369 1.71 -7.40 17.29
N LEU A 370 0.78 -6.44 17.27
CA LEU A 370 0.05 -6.00 18.46
C LEU A 370 -0.80 -7.12 19.09
N TYR A 371 -1.22 -8.14 18.32
CA TYR A 371 -1.88 -9.34 18.86
C TYR A 371 -0.98 -10.18 19.79
N GLU A 372 0.34 -9.99 19.74
CA GLU A 372 1.34 -10.74 20.51
C GLU A 372 2.04 -9.85 21.56
N CYS A 373 1.91 -8.52 21.47
CA CYS A 373 2.66 -7.57 22.31
C CYS A 373 1.97 -7.20 23.63
N GLY A 374 0.67 -7.42 23.78
CA GLY A 374 -0.09 -7.03 24.98
C GLY A 374 -0.08 -8.05 26.13
N GLY A 375 0.39 -9.28 25.88
CA GLY A 375 0.38 -10.36 26.87
C GLY A 375 -1.03 -10.78 27.26
N GLU A 376 -1.50 -10.36 28.44
CA GLU A 376 -2.88 -10.55 28.91
C GLU A 376 -3.83 -9.42 28.46
N ILE A 377 -3.30 -8.33 27.90
CA ILE A 377 -4.04 -7.15 27.45
C ILE A 377 -4.29 -7.24 25.94
N ASP A 378 -5.55 -7.06 25.49
CA ASP A 378 -5.85 -6.83 24.08
C ASP A 378 -5.66 -5.34 23.75
N LEU A 379 -4.60 -5.02 23.00
CA LEU A 379 -4.23 -3.64 22.67
C LEU A 379 -5.25 -2.92 21.77
N MET A 380 -6.16 -3.66 21.14
CA MET A 380 -7.24 -3.13 20.29
C MET A 380 -8.56 -2.95 21.05
N ALA A 381 -8.71 -3.52 22.25
CA ALA A 381 -9.95 -3.53 23.03
C ALA A 381 -10.31 -2.15 23.64
N ARG A 382 -11.59 -1.97 24.01
CA ARG A 382 -12.15 -0.68 24.44
C ARG A 382 -11.64 -0.23 25.81
N GLU A 383 -11.29 -1.22 26.62
CA GLU A 383 -10.86 -1.16 28.01
C GLU A 383 -9.35 -0.87 28.16
N THR A 384 -8.57 -1.00 27.08
CA THR A 384 -7.13 -0.66 27.05
C THR A 384 -6.94 0.84 26.91
N SER A 385 -6.03 1.44 27.68
CA SER A 385 -5.77 2.88 27.65
C SER A 385 -4.90 3.34 26.48
N ALA A 386 -4.95 4.64 26.16
CA ALA A 386 -4.01 5.28 25.26
C ALA A 386 -2.56 5.04 25.71
N SER A 387 -2.27 5.23 27.00
CA SER A 387 -0.92 5.04 27.55
C SER A 387 -0.38 3.63 27.31
N GLN A 388 -1.20 2.59 27.50
CA GLN A 388 -0.80 1.20 27.27
C GLN A 388 -0.45 0.91 25.81
N LEU A 389 -1.28 1.38 24.87
CA LEU A 389 -0.99 1.23 23.43
C LEU A 389 0.27 2.01 23.04
N PHE A 390 0.37 3.27 23.44
CA PHE A 390 1.50 4.12 23.07
C PHE A 390 2.82 3.70 23.74
N ASP A 391 2.78 3.03 24.90
CA ASP A 391 3.98 2.39 25.48
C ASP A 391 4.49 1.21 24.63
N VAL A 392 3.60 0.41 24.04
CA VAL A 392 4.00 -0.65 23.09
C VAL A 392 4.55 -0.05 21.79
N LEU A 393 3.97 1.05 21.31
CA LEU A 393 4.48 1.79 20.14
C LEU A 393 5.87 2.38 20.41
N ALA A 394 6.06 3.09 21.53
CA ALA A 394 7.35 3.65 21.93
C ALA A 394 8.39 2.54 22.13
N GLY A 395 8.00 1.44 22.76
CA GLY A 395 8.84 0.25 22.95
C GLY A 395 9.13 -0.52 21.66
N CYS A 396 8.43 -0.27 20.55
CA CYS A 396 8.82 -0.77 19.23
C CYS A 396 10.01 0.01 18.66
N VAL A 397 10.06 1.33 18.88
CA VAL A 397 11.21 2.17 18.48
C VAL A 397 12.38 2.02 19.45
N GLY A 398 12.10 1.83 20.75
CA GLY A 398 13.11 1.64 21.79
C GLY A 398 14.03 0.46 21.54
N GLU A 399 13.50 -0.68 21.08
CA GLU A 399 14.31 -1.87 20.76
C GLU A 399 15.31 -1.55 19.63
N LEU A 400 14.86 -0.86 18.57
CA LEU A 400 15.72 -0.48 17.44
C LEU A 400 16.79 0.56 17.82
N VAL A 401 16.50 1.43 18.81
CA VAL A 401 17.49 2.35 19.42
C VAL A 401 18.52 1.58 20.26
N GLU A 402 18.12 0.50 20.93
CA GLU A 402 18.99 -0.33 21.76
C GLU A 402 19.84 -1.31 20.93
N GLU A 403 19.29 -1.93 19.87
CA GLU A 403 20.05 -2.70 18.87
C GLU A 403 21.20 -1.86 18.26
N ASN A 404 20.93 -0.57 17.98
CA ASN A 404 21.94 0.36 17.47
C ASN A 404 22.83 0.98 18.55
N ASN A 405 22.60 0.67 19.84
CA ASN A 405 23.31 1.21 21.00
C ASN A 405 23.24 2.75 21.12
N GLU A 406 22.22 3.40 20.53
CA GLU A 406 22.14 4.87 20.42
C GLU A 406 21.50 5.55 21.66
N LYS A 407 20.93 4.80 22.62
CA LYS A 407 20.12 5.35 23.73
C LYS A 407 20.81 6.49 24.52
N GLU A 408 22.09 6.36 24.85
CA GLU A 408 22.87 7.40 25.55
C GLU A 408 23.42 8.52 24.65
N LEU A 409 23.36 8.35 23.32
CA LEU A 409 23.60 9.42 22.35
C LEU A 409 22.34 10.26 22.19
N LEU A 410 21.18 9.61 22.03
CA LEU A 410 19.88 10.25 21.87
C LEU A 410 19.47 11.08 23.10
N LYS A 411 19.84 10.66 24.31
CA LYS A 411 19.69 11.47 25.55
C LYS A 411 20.48 12.78 25.53
N LYS A 412 21.56 12.88 24.74
CA LYS A 412 22.40 14.09 24.64
C LYS A 412 21.97 15.00 23.48
N LYS A 413 21.46 14.41 22.40
CA LYS A 413 20.79 15.10 21.29
C LYS A 413 19.74 14.16 20.72
N ALA A 414 18.46 14.51 20.87
CA ALA A 414 17.37 13.69 20.38
C ALA A 414 17.43 13.50 18.85
N ALA A 415 17.00 12.33 18.38
CA ALA A 415 16.77 12.09 16.97
C ALA A 415 15.33 12.46 16.59
N LYS A 416 15.17 12.96 15.36
CA LYS A 416 13.86 13.35 14.83
C LYS A 416 13.14 12.12 14.28
N LEU A 417 11.83 12.06 14.51
CA LEU A 417 10.97 10.92 14.17
C LEU A 417 9.74 11.38 13.38
N GLY A 418 9.49 10.72 12.25
CA GLY A 418 8.22 10.81 11.52
C GLY A 418 7.27 9.67 11.89
N PHE A 419 6.00 9.99 12.13
CA PHE A 419 4.98 9.03 12.54
C PHE A 419 3.95 8.82 11.42
N THR A 420 4.00 7.68 10.74
CA THR A 420 2.94 7.30 9.81
C THR A 420 1.79 6.70 10.60
N PHE A 421 0.71 7.46 10.75
CA PHE A 421 -0.47 7.10 11.52
C PHE A 421 -1.68 7.07 10.59
N SER A 422 -1.82 5.99 9.81
CA SER A 422 -2.84 5.86 8.77
C SER A 422 -4.24 5.56 9.33
N PHE A 423 -4.78 6.49 10.11
CA PHE A 423 -6.15 6.54 10.63
C PHE A 423 -6.78 7.92 10.34
N PRO A 424 -8.12 8.06 10.29
CA PRO A 424 -8.77 9.35 10.05
C PRO A 424 -8.41 10.39 11.12
N CYS A 425 -7.73 11.48 10.72
CA CYS A 425 -7.25 12.50 11.65
C CYS A 425 -7.47 13.92 11.13
N ALA A 426 -7.71 14.86 12.07
CA ALA A 426 -7.74 16.29 11.82
C ALA A 426 -6.37 16.91 12.19
N GLN A 427 -5.54 17.15 11.16
CA GLN A 427 -4.16 17.64 11.28
C GLN A 427 -4.09 19.18 11.24
N ARG A 428 -3.51 19.82 12.26
CA ARG A 428 -3.42 21.30 12.38
C ARG A 428 -2.05 21.88 12.05
N SER A 429 -1.03 21.07 12.20
CA SER A 429 0.35 21.34 11.83
C SER A 429 1.00 19.99 11.52
N LEU A 430 2.20 20.00 10.95
CA LEU A 430 2.93 18.77 10.63
C LEU A 430 3.06 17.86 11.88
N ASN A 431 3.21 18.45 13.07
CA ASN A 431 3.33 17.78 14.36
C ASN A 431 2.07 17.82 15.27
N ASN A 432 0.86 18.10 14.76
CA ASN A 432 -0.40 18.02 15.54
C ASN A 432 -1.47 17.31 14.74
N SER A 433 -1.85 16.09 15.15
CA SER A 433 -2.82 15.26 14.44
C SER A 433 -3.78 14.60 15.42
N VAL A 434 -5.04 15.05 15.41
CA VAL A 434 -6.07 14.54 16.32
C VAL A 434 -6.85 13.42 15.66
N LEU A 435 -6.88 12.24 16.29
CA LEU A 435 -7.65 11.09 15.80
C LEU A 435 -9.15 11.41 15.82
N GLU A 436 -9.81 11.38 14.65
CA GLU A 436 -11.26 11.56 14.53
C GLU A 436 -12.03 10.32 15.03
N SER A 437 -11.58 9.13 14.61
CA SER A 437 -12.22 7.85 14.91
C SER A 437 -11.27 6.69 14.64
N TRP A 438 -11.35 5.64 15.46
CA TRP A 438 -10.66 4.39 15.14
C TRP A 438 -11.26 3.70 13.91
N THR A 439 -10.42 2.95 13.21
CA THR A 439 -10.80 2.07 12.10
C THR A 439 -10.01 0.75 12.21
N LYS A 440 -10.10 -0.13 11.20
CA LYS A 440 -9.25 -1.34 11.10
C LYS A 440 -9.35 -2.33 12.29
N GLY A 441 -10.46 -2.28 13.03
CA GLY A 441 -10.72 -3.14 14.19
C GLY A 441 -10.21 -2.60 15.54
N PHE A 442 -9.57 -1.43 15.57
CA PHE A 442 -9.19 -0.79 16.83
C PHE A 442 -10.39 -0.16 17.52
N ALA A 443 -10.37 -0.17 18.85
CA ALA A 443 -11.35 0.50 19.69
C ALA A 443 -10.71 1.11 20.97
N THR A 444 -9.38 1.20 21.02
CA THR A 444 -8.57 1.52 22.19
C THR A 444 -8.96 2.83 22.88
N GLY A 445 -9.18 2.76 24.19
CA GLY A 445 -9.52 3.91 25.04
C GLY A 445 -10.95 4.41 24.88
N HIS A 446 -11.89 3.58 24.40
CA HIS A 446 -13.29 3.96 24.28
C HIS A 446 -14.11 3.79 25.57
N ASP A 447 -13.66 2.96 26.52
CA ASP A 447 -14.28 2.76 27.84
C ASP A 447 -13.30 3.11 28.98
N THR A 448 -12.41 4.10 28.79
CA THR A 448 -11.41 4.53 29.78
C THR A 448 -11.34 6.06 29.90
N ASP A 449 -10.76 6.54 31.01
CA ASP A 449 -10.46 7.97 31.22
C ASP A 449 -9.24 8.47 30.42
N ASP A 450 -8.55 7.58 29.69
CA ASP A 450 -7.35 7.85 28.89
C ASP A 450 -7.58 7.45 27.41
N PRO A 451 -8.42 8.21 26.66
CA PRO A 451 -8.82 7.89 25.29
C PRO A 451 -7.78 8.36 24.26
N VAL A 452 -7.71 7.69 23.11
CA VAL A 452 -6.95 8.19 21.93
C VAL A 452 -7.83 9.06 21.02
N VAL A 453 -9.10 8.68 20.84
CA VAL A 453 -10.03 9.43 19.99
C VAL A 453 -10.29 10.82 20.57
N GLY A 454 -10.20 11.85 19.73
CA GLY A 454 -10.29 13.25 20.14
C GLY A 454 -9.03 13.81 20.82
N LYS A 455 -7.94 13.05 20.93
CA LYS A 455 -6.63 13.54 21.39
C LYS A 455 -5.64 13.68 20.23
N ASP A 456 -4.66 14.55 20.41
CA ASP A 456 -3.50 14.65 19.53
C ASP A 456 -2.55 13.49 19.84
N VAL A 457 -2.15 12.74 18.81
CA VAL A 457 -1.34 11.53 18.99
C VAL A 457 0.13 11.82 19.24
N VAL A 458 0.62 13.02 18.91
CA VAL A 458 2.02 13.41 19.10
C VAL A 458 2.38 13.55 20.59
N PRO A 459 1.59 14.26 21.44
CA PRO A 459 1.78 14.25 22.90
C PRO A 459 1.66 12.87 23.55
N LEU A 460 0.76 11.99 23.05
CA LEU A 460 0.63 10.62 23.57
C LEU A 460 1.90 9.80 23.32
N LEU A 461 2.47 9.90 22.12
CA LEU A 461 3.72 9.24 21.76
C LEU A 461 4.93 9.84 22.50
N ALA A 462 5.00 11.16 22.63
CA ALA A 462 6.05 11.85 23.39
C ALA A 462 6.04 11.47 24.88
N ALA A 463 4.86 11.32 25.49
CA ALA A 463 4.71 10.84 26.86
C ALA A 463 5.23 9.39 27.02
N ALA A 464 4.99 8.52 26.05
CA ALA A 464 5.49 7.15 26.05
C ALA A 464 7.02 7.08 25.87
N PHE A 465 7.61 7.88 24.96
CA PHE A 465 9.07 8.01 24.85
C PHE A 465 9.70 8.52 26.15
N ALA A 466 9.07 9.50 26.82
CA ALA A 466 9.53 10.02 28.10
C ALA A 466 9.49 8.97 29.21
N ARG A 467 8.42 8.16 29.33
CA ARG A 467 8.32 7.04 30.28
C ARG A 467 9.44 6.00 30.11
N GLN A 468 9.97 5.84 28.90
CA GLN A 468 11.00 4.85 28.56
C GLN A 468 12.42 5.44 28.44
N GLY A 469 12.58 6.75 28.67
CA GLY A 469 13.86 7.46 28.62
C GLY A 469 14.48 7.51 27.22
N LEU A 470 13.65 7.57 26.18
CA LEU A 470 14.05 7.59 24.77
C LEU A 470 14.15 9.04 24.25
N GLY A 471 15.33 9.42 23.75
CA GLY A 471 15.57 10.75 23.15
C GLY A 471 15.04 10.84 21.72
N LEU A 472 13.72 10.84 21.57
CA LEU A 472 13.03 10.88 20.28
C LEU A 472 12.01 12.02 20.23
N GLU A 473 12.10 12.85 19.18
CA GLU A 473 11.23 14.01 18.97
C GLU A 473 10.36 13.77 17.72
N CYS A 474 9.04 13.66 17.91
CA CYS A 474 8.10 13.45 16.81
C CYS A 474 7.75 14.78 16.14
N GLU A 475 8.35 15.07 14.99
CA GLU A 475 8.19 16.35 14.28
C GLU A 475 7.21 16.30 13.11
N ALA A 476 6.80 15.10 12.68
CA ALA A 476 5.79 14.94 11.63
C ALA A 476 4.85 13.76 11.91
N VAL A 477 3.55 13.97 11.67
CA VAL A 477 2.58 12.91 11.40
C VAL A 477 2.31 12.92 9.90
N VAL A 478 2.41 11.77 9.25
CA VAL A 478 2.44 11.67 7.78
C VAL A 478 1.43 10.60 7.33
N ASN A 479 0.77 10.82 6.18
CA ASN A 479 0.00 9.78 5.51
C ASN A 479 0.93 8.95 4.61
N ASP A 480 0.68 7.64 4.52
CA ASP A 480 1.50 6.71 3.69
C ASP A 480 1.72 7.19 2.24
N THR A 481 0.71 7.73 1.56
CA THR A 481 0.87 8.29 0.20
C THR A 481 1.85 9.46 0.13
N VAL A 482 1.88 10.31 1.16
CA VAL A 482 2.80 11.48 1.27
C VAL A 482 4.21 10.98 1.55
N GLY A 483 4.35 10.01 2.44
CA GLY A 483 5.62 9.31 2.66
C GLY A 483 6.16 8.65 1.38
N THR A 484 5.31 8.02 0.57
CA THR A 484 5.67 7.47 -0.75
C THR A 484 6.17 8.54 -1.73
N LEU A 485 5.54 9.72 -1.77
CA LEU A 485 6.02 10.87 -2.56
C LEU A 485 7.42 11.31 -2.12
N LEU A 486 7.62 11.49 -0.81
CA LEU A 486 8.89 11.97 -0.23
C LEU A 486 10.02 10.93 -0.37
N SER A 487 9.72 9.64 -0.18
CA SER A 487 10.65 8.52 -0.42
C SER A 487 11.14 8.51 -1.87
N CYS A 488 10.25 8.72 -2.83
CA CYS A 488 10.62 8.85 -4.24
C CYS A 488 11.41 10.12 -4.53
N ALA A 489 10.98 11.27 -4.00
CA ALA A 489 11.62 12.57 -4.22
C ALA A 489 13.11 12.54 -3.82
N TYR A 490 13.42 12.00 -2.64
CA TYR A 490 14.80 11.81 -2.18
C TYR A 490 15.56 10.78 -3.05
N GLN A 491 15.00 9.59 -3.27
CA GLN A 491 15.75 8.45 -3.85
C GLN A 491 15.85 8.47 -5.39
N LYS A 492 14.97 9.16 -6.13
CA LYS A 492 14.94 9.14 -7.61
C LYS A 492 16.15 9.82 -8.27
N GLY A 493 16.87 10.67 -7.54
CA GLY A 493 17.96 11.51 -8.04
C GLY A 493 17.53 12.77 -8.83
N PRO A 494 18.47 13.68 -9.11
CA PRO A 494 18.18 14.98 -9.73
C PRO A 494 17.98 14.92 -11.25
N GLY A 495 18.44 13.87 -11.94
CA GLY A 495 18.45 13.76 -13.41
C GLY A 495 17.09 13.47 -14.07
N GLY A 496 15.98 13.83 -13.43
CA GLY A 496 14.62 13.58 -13.92
C GLY A 496 13.58 14.42 -13.16
N PRO A 497 12.37 14.58 -13.72
CA PRO A 497 11.38 15.57 -13.28
C PRO A 497 10.99 15.44 -11.79
N PRO A 498 10.42 16.50 -11.19
CA PRO A 498 10.04 16.50 -9.78
C PRO A 498 9.02 15.40 -9.47
N CYS A 499 9.00 14.94 -8.22
CA CYS A 499 7.98 14.03 -7.74
C CYS A 499 6.85 14.84 -7.11
N THR A 500 5.73 14.96 -7.82
CA THR A 500 4.59 15.80 -7.41
C THR A 500 3.29 15.01 -7.23
N VAL A 501 3.32 13.68 -7.40
CA VAL A 501 2.19 12.76 -7.14
C VAL A 501 2.71 11.50 -6.44
N GLY A 502 2.07 11.11 -5.33
CA GLY A 502 2.34 9.88 -4.60
C GLY A 502 1.11 8.98 -4.53
N VAL A 503 1.29 7.68 -4.70
CA VAL A 503 0.19 6.73 -4.96
C VAL A 503 0.41 5.43 -4.18
N ILE A 504 -0.63 4.97 -3.48
CA ILE A 504 -0.70 3.63 -2.88
C ILE A 504 -1.72 2.79 -3.66
N LEU A 505 -1.28 1.65 -4.19
CA LEU A 505 -2.13 0.62 -4.81
C LEU A 505 -1.82 -0.74 -4.16
N GLY A 506 -2.39 -0.96 -2.98
CA GLY A 506 -2.14 -2.14 -2.15
C GLY A 506 -3.42 -2.68 -1.54
N THR A 507 -3.42 -2.94 -0.23
CA THR A 507 -4.63 -3.34 0.52
C THR A 507 -5.69 -2.23 0.50
N GLY A 508 -5.26 -0.97 0.58
CA GLY A 508 -6.07 0.21 0.26
C GLY A 508 -5.64 0.86 -1.06
N ALA A 509 -6.36 1.90 -1.47
CA ALA A 509 -6.05 2.70 -2.66
C ALA A 509 -6.24 4.20 -2.38
N ASN A 510 -5.13 4.96 -2.39
CA ASN A 510 -5.14 6.39 -2.11
C ASN A 510 -4.04 7.13 -2.91
N CYS A 511 -4.14 8.47 -3.01
CA CYS A 511 -3.15 9.33 -3.66
C CYS A 511 -2.95 10.65 -2.89
N CYS A 512 -1.74 11.22 -2.99
CA CYS A 512 -1.46 12.61 -2.69
C CYS A 512 -0.84 13.32 -3.89
N TYR A 513 -0.83 14.66 -3.88
CA TYR A 513 -0.17 15.47 -4.91
C TYR A 513 0.23 16.85 -4.40
N TRP A 514 1.15 17.51 -5.10
CA TRP A 514 1.54 18.91 -4.86
C TRP A 514 0.58 19.88 -5.57
N GLU A 515 -0.07 20.74 -4.80
CA GLU A 515 -1.14 21.63 -5.28
C GLU A 515 -0.60 23.06 -5.56
N PRO A 516 -0.52 23.50 -6.84
CA PRO A 516 0.12 24.77 -7.22
C PRO A 516 -0.56 26.03 -6.67
N GLN A 517 -1.78 25.93 -6.14
CA GLN A 517 -2.55 27.03 -5.58
C GLN A 517 -2.86 26.83 -4.08
N ALA A 518 -2.14 25.94 -3.39
CA ALA A 518 -2.42 25.50 -2.02
C ALA A 518 -2.74 26.66 -1.04
N ALA A 519 -1.88 27.69 -0.99
CA ALA A 519 -2.10 28.86 -0.13
C ALA A 519 -3.39 29.64 -0.46
N ALA A 520 -3.80 29.71 -1.74
CA ALA A 520 -5.04 30.38 -2.16
C ALA A 520 -6.32 29.58 -1.82
N PHE A 521 -6.16 28.30 -1.49
CA PHE A 521 -7.20 27.44 -0.92
C PHE A 521 -7.09 27.28 0.60
N GLY A 522 -6.15 27.95 1.28
CA GLY A 522 -6.03 27.90 2.74
C GLY A 522 -5.31 26.67 3.31
N TYR A 523 -4.49 25.99 2.50
CA TYR A 523 -3.57 24.96 2.97
C TYR A 523 -2.32 25.57 3.64
N ARG A 524 -1.75 24.86 4.61
CA ARG A 524 -0.44 25.18 5.23
C ARG A 524 0.70 24.47 4.51
N GLY A 525 0.48 23.20 4.16
CA GLY A 525 1.34 22.44 3.28
C GLY A 525 1.09 22.78 1.80
N ALA A 526 1.99 22.31 0.94
CA ALA A 526 1.77 22.27 -0.51
C ALA A 526 1.30 20.88 -0.99
N VAL A 527 1.56 19.81 -0.22
CA VAL A 527 1.09 18.45 -0.55
C VAL A 527 -0.29 18.19 0.07
N VAL A 528 -1.25 17.78 -0.76
CA VAL A 528 -2.62 17.42 -0.36
C VAL A 528 -2.77 15.91 -0.39
N ASN A 529 -3.19 15.30 0.73
CA ASN A 529 -3.67 13.92 0.77
C ASN A 529 -5.15 13.90 0.35
N VAL A 530 -5.47 13.23 -0.75
CA VAL A 530 -6.81 13.32 -1.36
C VAL A 530 -7.85 12.50 -0.59
N GLU A 531 -7.45 11.40 0.04
CA GLU A 531 -8.33 10.30 0.48
C GLU A 531 -9.25 9.82 -0.67
N CYS A 532 -8.65 9.63 -1.85
CA CYS A 532 -9.38 9.41 -3.09
C CYS A 532 -10.15 8.08 -3.14
N GLY A 533 -9.82 7.13 -2.27
CA GLY A 533 -10.57 5.88 -2.09
C GLY A 533 -12.07 6.10 -1.82
N ASN A 534 -12.44 7.23 -1.20
CA ASN A 534 -13.83 7.61 -0.92
C ASN A 534 -14.57 8.29 -2.08
N PHE A 535 -13.92 8.53 -3.22
CA PHE A 535 -14.57 9.10 -4.41
C PHE A 535 -15.84 8.29 -4.79
N ASN A 536 -16.94 8.99 -5.06
CA ASN A 536 -18.25 8.34 -5.23
C ASN A 536 -19.12 8.88 -6.38
N LYS A 537 -18.59 9.75 -7.24
CA LYS A 537 -19.36 10.38 -8.33
C LYS A 537 -19.22 9.59 -9.64
N ASN A 538 -20.36 9.24 -10.25
CA ASN A 538 -20.46 8.57 -11.57
C ASN A 538 -19.60 7.30 -11.73
N LEU A 539 -19.40 6.53 -10.64
CA LEU A 539 -18.62 5.29 -10.71
C LEU A 539 -19.28 4.25 -11.63
N PRO A 540 -18.50 3.42 -12.35
CA PRO A 540 -19.01 2.35 -13.21
C PRO A 540 -19.41 1.10 -12.38
N THR A 541 -20.34 1.31 -11.44
CA THR A 541 -20.80 0.32 -10.46
C THR A 541 -21.50 -0.86 -11.12
N THR A 542 -21.18 -2.07 -10.65
CA THR A 542 -21.81 -3.33 -11.05
C THR A 542 -22.49 -4.00 -9.85
N PRO A 543 -23.38 -4.99 -10.05
CA PRO A 543 -24.01 -5.73 -8.95
C PRO A 543 -23.01 -6.38 -7.98
N ALA A 544 -21.80 -6.74 -8.46
CA ALA A 544 -20.73 -7.26 -7.61
C ALA A 544 -20.16 -6.18 -6.67
N ASP A 545 -19.97 -4.95 -7.16
CA ASP A 545 -19.51 -3.82 -6.34
C ASP A 545 -20.56 -3.46 -5.28
N GLU A 546 -21.84 -3.46 -5.63
CA GLU A 546 -22.94 -3.26 -4.69
C GLU A 546 -23.02 -4.38 -3.66
N ALA A 547 -22.78 -5.64 -4.05
CA ALA A 547 -22.79 -6.79 -3.15
C ALA A 547 -21.60 -6.82 -2.17
N ILE A 548 -20.48 -6.17 -2.52
CA ILE A 548 -19.36 -5.88 -1.61
C ILE A 548 -19.74 -4.74 -0.67
N ASP A 549 -20.14 -3.58 -1.20
CA ASP A 549 -20.46 -2.41 -0.37
C ASP A 549 -21.58 -2.71 0.64
N ASN A 550 -22.62 -3.44 0.23
CA ASN A 550 -23.75 -3.77 1.09
C ASN A 550 -23.42 -4.70 2.26
N LYS A 551 -22.29 -5.43 2.23
CA LYS A 551 -21.80 -6.27 3.34
C LYS A 551 -20.58 -5.70 4.06
N SER A 552 -19.87 -4.76 3.45
CA SER A 552 -18.74 -4.06 4.07
C SER A 552 -19.16 -3.36 5.38
N PRO A 553 -18.26 -3.23 6.37
CA PRO A 553 -18.56 -2.48 7.60
C PRO A 553 -18.70 -0.96 7.35
N ASN A 554 -18.09 -0.46 6.28
CA ASN A 554 -18.07 0.95 5.88
C ASN A 554 -18.98 1.23 4.67
N LYS A 555 -20.25 0.84 4.77
CA LYS A 555 -21.26 0.99 3.70
C LYS A 555 -21.29 2.42 3.14
N LYS A 556 -21.39 2.56 1.82
CA LYS A 556 -21.37 3.81 1.04
C LYS A 556 -20.09 4.68 1.14
N HIS A 557 -19.08 4.22 1.88
CA HIS A 557 -17.75 4.82 1.94
C HIS A 557 -16.73 3.97 1.17
N GLN A 558 -15.57 4.54 0.85
CA GLN A 558 -14.48 3.85 0.13
C GLN A 558 -14.91 3.21 -1.21
N LEU A 559 -15.87 3.81 -1.93
CA LEU A 559 -16.49 3.19 -3.10
C LEU A 559 -15.54 3.07 -4.31
N PHE A 560 -14.62 4.01 -4.50
CA PHE A 560 -13.59 3.93 -5.54
C PHE A 560 -12.51 2.92 -5.15
N GLU A 561 -12.08 2.90 -3.88
CA GLU A 561 -11.16 1.88 -3.35
C GLU A 561 -11.72 0.46 -3.49
N LYS A 562 -13.02 0.26 -3.23
CA LYS A 562 -13.74 -1.01 -3.41
C LYS A 562 -13.69 -1.56 -4.84
N MET A 563 -13.43 -0.72 -5.85
CA MET A 563 -13.26 -1.14 -7.25
C MET A 563 -11.80 -1.40 -7.65
N ILE A 564 -10.83 -1.03 -6.79
CA ILE A 564 -9.41 -0.94 -7.13
C ILE A 564 -8.51 -1.80 -6.23
N SER A 565 -8.67 -1.74 -4.91
CA SER A 565 -7.64 -2.24 -3.99
C SER A 565 -7.64 -3.76 -3.81
N GLY A 566 -6.47 -4.30 -3.46
CA GLY A 566 -6.21 -5.73 -3.29
C GLY A 566 -6.96 -6.39 -2.15
N PHE A 567 -7.67 -5.64 -1.31
CA PHE A 567 -8.64 -6.21 -0.37
C PHE A 567 -9.92 -6.71 -1.07
N TYR A 568 -10.31 -6.08 -2.19
CA TYR A 568 -11.59 -6.32 -2.86
C TYR A 568 -11.48 -7.06 -4.20
N LEU A 569 -10.33 -7.02 -4.89
CA LEU A 569 -10.18 -7.69 -6.20
C LEU A 569 -10.45 -9.21 -6.15
N GLY A 570 -10.08 -9.88 -5.06
CA GLY A 570 -10.40 -11.30 -4.86
C GLY A 570 -11.90 -11.57 -4.69
N GLU A 571 -12.59 -10.75 -3.92
CA GLU A 571 -14.05 -10.81 -3.74
C GLU A 571 -14.83 -10.49 -5.02
N LEU A 572 -14.34 -9.55 -5.83
CA LEU A 572 -14.91 -9.26 -7.15
C LEU A 572 -14.84 -10.51 -8.04
N VAL A 573 -13.69 -11.18 -8.13
CA VAL A 573 -13.56 -12.44 -8.88
C VAL A 573 -14.51 -13.52 -8.34
N ARG A 574 -14.61 -13.66 -7.00
CA ARG A 574 -15.52 -14.63 -6.36
C ARG A 574 -16.99 -14.37 -6.70
N LEU A 575 -17.46 -13.14 -6.55
CA LEU A 575 -18.85 -12.76 -6.81
C LEU A 575 -19.22 -12.88 -8.29
N LEU A 576 -18.32 -12.47 -9.19
CA LEU A 576 -18.51 -12.65 -10.63
C LEU A 576 -18.50 -14.14 -11.03
N THR A 577 -17.71 -14.99 -10.36
CA THR A 577 -17.77 -16.46 -10.53
C THR A 577 -19.15 -16.99 -10.15
N LEU A 578 -19.70 -16.57 -9.01
CA LEU A 578 -21.05 -16.97 -8.59
C LEU A 578 -22.13 -16.51 -9.58
N GLU A 579 -22.03 -15.30 -10.13
CA GLU A 579 -23.01 -14.78 -11.09
C GLU A 579 -22.93 -15.45 -12.48
N ILE A 580 -21.71 -15.77 -12.94
CA ILE A 580 -21.50 -16.33 -14.29
C ILE A 580 -21.75 -17.84 -14.32
N PHE A 581 -21.26 -18.58 -13.32
CA PHE A 581 -21.38 -20.05 -13.27
C PHE A 581 -22.61 -20.55 -12.50
N GLY A 582 -23.20 -19.74 -11.61
CA GLY A 582 -24.42 -20.07 -10.88
C GLY A 582 -24.36 -21.41 -10.13
N ALA A 583 -25.12 -22.40 -10.61
CA ALA A 583 -25.14 -23.74 -10.03
C ALA A 583 -23.84 -24.56 -10.29
N ALA A 584 -23.03 -24.18 -11.28
CA ALA A 584 -21.74 -24.82 -11.59
C ALA A 584 -20.55 -24.20 -10.82
N ALA A 585 -20.77 -23.13 -10.06
CA ALA A 585 -19.73 -22.52 -9.23
C ALA A 585 -19.35 -23.45 -8.05
N PRO A 586 -18.05 -23.55 -7.69
CA PRO A 586 -17.61 -24.47 -6.64
C PRO A 586 -18.11 -24.02 -5.26
N ALA A 587 -18.39 -24.98 -4.38
CA ALA A 587 -18.97 -24.70 -3.07
C ALA A 587 -18.14 -23.71 -2.23
N LYS A 588 -16.80 -23.76 -2.34
CA LYS A 588 -15.88 -22.86 -1.64
C LYS A 588 -16.03 -21.39 -2.06
N ALA A 589 -16.42 -21.09 -3.30
CA ALA A 589 -16.66 -19.71 -3.75
C ALA A 589 -17.89 -19.06 -3.08
N ARG A 590 -18.70 -19.82 -2.32
CA ARG A 590 -19.79 -19.26 -1.49
C ARG A 590 -19.31 -18.70 -0.15
N GLU A 591 -18.09 -19.02 0.26
CA GLU A 591 -17.45 -18.48 1.47
C GLU A 591 -16.83 -17.12 1.15
N GLU A 592 -17.11 -16.10 1.96
CA GLU A 592 -16.60 -14.73 1.73
C GLU A 592 -15.10 -14.64 2.09
N PHE A 593 -14.34 -13.89 1.30
CA PHE A 593 -12.88 -13.79 1.33
C PHE A 593 -12.15 -15.13 1.09
N SER A 594 -12.82 -16.11 0.48
CA SER A 594 -12.24 -17.40 0.05
C SER A 594 -11.30 -17.31 -1.16
N PHE A 595 -11.08 -16.11 -1.71
CA PHE A 595 -10.18 -15.86 -2.83
C PHE A 595 -9.57 -14.46 -2.71
N ASP A 596 -8.25 -14.32 -2.86
CA ASP A 596 -7.52 -13.08 -2.63
C ASP A 596 -7.01 -12.40 -3.93
N ALA A 597 -6.45 -11.19 -3.81
CA ALA A 597 -5.91 -10.47 -4.96
C ALA A 597 -4.62 -11.07 -5.57
N LYS A 598 -3.82 -11.84 -4.80
CA LYS A 598 -2.66 -12.57 -5.35
C LYS A 598 -3.14 -13.72 -6.23
N GLN A 599 -4.21 -14.41 -5.85
CA GLN A 599 -4.85 -15.47 -6.62
C GLN A 599 -5.54 -14.90 -7.86
N ALA A 600 -6.28 -13.79 -7.73
CA ALA A 600 -6.84 -13.07 -8.88
C ALA A 600 -5.77 -12.54 -9.85
N ALA A 601 -4.59 -12.13 -9.35
CA ALA A 601 -3.47 -11.71 -10.17
C ALA A 601 -2.88 -12.84 -11.04
N VAL A 602 -2.91 -14.10 -10.60
CA VAL A 602 -2.50 -15.26 -11.42
C VAL A 602 -3.44 -15.41 -12.62
N LEU A 603 -4.76 -15.29 -12.39
CA LEU A 603 -5.76 -15.33 -13.45
C LEU A 603 -5.56 -14.18 -14.45
N ALA A 604 -5.37 -12.95 -13.96
CA ALA A 604 -5.16 -11.76 -14.77
C ALA A 604 -3.87 -11.80 -15.61
N ALA A 605 -2.76 -12.25 -15.02
CA ALA A 605 -1.46 -12.36 -15.70
C ALA A 605 -1.53 -13.23 -16.96
N SER A 606 -2.39 -14.26 -16.96
CA SER A 606 -2.57 -15.18 -18.09
C SER A 606 -3.30 -14.58 -19.30
N LEU A 607 -3.78 -13.33 -19.25
CA LEU A 607 -4.38 -12.62 -20.39
C LEU A 607 -3.78 -11.22 -20.58
N MET A 608 -2.60 -10.95 -20.01
CA MET A 608 -1.84 -9.74 -20.34
C MET A 608 -1.39 -9.78 -21.81
N PRO A 609 -1.20 -8.63 -22.49
CA PRO A 609 -0.83 -8.61 -23.90
C PRO A 609 0.45 -9.41 -24.22
N GLY A 610 0.34 -10.38 -25.13
CA GLY A 610 1.41 -11.33 -25.47
C GLY A 610 1.50 -12.53 -24.53
N LYS A 611 0.43 -12.85 -23.79
CA LYS A 611 0.32 -13.98 -22.85
C LYS A 611 -1.00 -14.77 -22.95
N GLU A 612 -1.87 -14.39 -23.87
CA GLU A 612 -3.21 -14.95 -24.03
C GLU A 612 -3.20 -16.46 -24.38
N GLU A 613 -2.19 -16.90 -25.13
CA GLU A 613 -1.94 -18.31 -25.47
C GLU A 613 -0.89 -19.01 -24.58
N ASP A 614 -0.33 -18.34 -23.54
CA ASP A 614 0.75 -18.88 -22.71
C ASP A 614 0.30 -20.13 -21.91
N PRO A 615 0.80 -21.33 -22.23
CA PRO A 615 0.31 -22.57 -21.64
C PRO A 615 0.77 -22.75 -20.18
N ALA A 616 1.89 -22.12 -19.79
CA ALA A 616 2.39 -22.20 -18.43
C ALA A 616 1.51 -21.35 -17.50
N LEU A 617 1.16 -20.13 -17.90
CA LEU A 617 0.25 -19.27 -17.14
C LEU A 617 -1.17 -19.85 -17.09
N ALA A 618 -1.68 -20.41 -18.19
CA ALA A 618 -2.96 -21.12 -18.21
C ALA A 618 -2.96 -22.35 -17.28
N SER A 619 -1.84 -23.10 -17.22
CA SER A 619 -1.66 -24.22 -16.31
C SER A 619 -1.65 -23.77 -14.84
N SER A 620 -0.92 -22.70 -14.50
CA SER A 620 -0.94 -22.10 -13.15
C SER A 620 -2.35 -21.67 -12.72
N CYS A 621 -3.17 -21.16 -13.64
CA CYS A 621 -4.58 -20.87 -13.36
C CYS A 621 -5.39 -22.12 -13.02
N LYS A 622 -5.16 -23.25 -13.71
CA LYS A 622 -5.86 -24.51 -13.40
C LYS A 622 -5.42 -25.10 -12.06
N VAL A 623 -4.12 -25.11 -11.77
CA VAL A 623 -3.58 -25.57 -10.47
C VAL A 623 -4.16 -24.73 -9.34
N LEU A 624 -4.13 -23.40 -9.45
CA LEU A 624 -4.70 -22.49 -8.46
C LEU A 624 -6.16 -22.81 -8.15
N LEU A 625 -7.03 -22.93 -9.15
CA LEU A 625 -8.47 -23.14 -8.92
C LEU A 625 -8.79 -24.52 -8.33
N LYS A 626 -7.94 -25.52 -8.62
CA LYS A 626 -8.00 -26.84 -7.98
C LYS A 626 -7.58 -26.78 -6.51
N GLU A 627 -6.54 -26.01 -6.17
CA GLU A 627 -6.04 -25.88 -4.80
C GLU A 627 -6.92 -24.96 -3.92
N SER A 628 -7.33 -23.79 -4.43
CA SER A 628 -8.04 -22.77 -3.65
C SER A 628 -9.51 -23.13 -3.41
N TRP A 629 -10.17 -23.71 -4.41
CA TRP A 629 -11.62 -23.96 -4.41
C TRP A 629 -12.00 -25.44 -4.60
N GLY A 630 -11.03 -26.35 -4.75
CA GLY A 630 -11.29 -27.77 -5.00
C GLY A 630 -11.87 -28.05 -6.40
N TRP A 631 -11.73 -27.12 -7.34
CA TRP A 631 -12.49 -27.13 -8.59
C TRP A 631 -11.69 -27.71 -9.76
N ASP A 632 -11.96 -28.96 -10.13
CA ASP A 632 -11.45 -29.53 -11.38
C ASP A 632 -12.36 -29.11 -12.56
N LEU A 633 -12.10 -27.90 -13.06
CA LEU A 633 -12.83 -27.27 -14.15
C LEU A 633 -12.28 -27.63 -15.53
N ASP A 634 -13.16 -27.56 -16.55
CA ASP A 634 -12.80 -27.79 -17.95
C ASP A 634 -12.12 -26.56 -18.60
N ALA A 635 -11.72 -26.69 -19.87
CA ALA A 635 -11.01 -25.66 -20.60
C ALA A 635 -11.83 -24.39 -20.88
N ALA A 636 -13.16 -24.49 -21.01
CA ALA A 636 -14.05 -23.35 -21.24
C ALA A 636 -14.28 -22.58 -19.93
N ALA A 637 -14.58 -23.31 -18.85
CA ALA A 637 -14.65 -22.75 -17.51
C ALA A 637 -13.34 -22.07 -17.08
N LEU A 638 -12.19 -22.70 -17.37
CA LEU A 638 -10.86 -22.12 -17.13
C LEU A 638 -10.64 -20.84 -17.94
N LYS A 639 -11.01 -20.82 -19.22
CA LYS A 639 -10.92 -19.60 -20.05
C LYS A 639 -11.78 -18.47 -19.50
N VAL A 640 -13.01 -18.75 -19.07
CA VAL A 640 -13.89 -17.76 -18.45
C VAL A 640 -13.31 -17.25 -17.12
N MET A 641 -12.76 -18.12 -16.27
CA MET A 641 -12.11 -17.69 -15.02
C MET A 641 -10.91 -16.76 -15.25
N ARG A 642 -10.09 -17.03 -16.28
CA ARG A 642 -9.02 -16.12 -16.72
C ARG A 642 -9.59 -14.76 -17.14
N GLN A 643 -10.67 -14.75 -17.93
CA GLN A 643 -11.34 -13.52 -18.37
C GLN A 643 -11.96 -12.71 -17.22
N ILE A 644 -12.49 -13.36 -16.18
CA ILE A 644 -12.97 -12.68 -14.95
C ILE A 644 -11.80 -12.00 -14.24
N GLY A 645 -10.71 -12.74 -13.98
CA GLY A 645 -9.52 -12.19 -13.30
C GLY A 645 -8.91 -11.02 -14.05
N PHE A 646 -8.79 -11.13 -15.38
CA PHE A 646 -8.33 -10.04 -16.24
C PHE A 646 -9.24 -8.81 -16.14
N ALA A 647 -10.55 -8.96 -16.34
CA ALA A 647 -11.48 -7.83 -16.34
C ALA A 647 -11.50 -7.06 -15.00
N VAL A 648 -11.34 -7.77 -13.87
CA VAL A 648 -11.25 -7.15 -12.54
C VAL A 648 -9.95 -6.33 -12.38
N PHE A 649 -8.80 -6.91 -12.73
CA PHE A 649 -7.51 -6.22 -12.61
C PHE A 649 -7.32 -5.09 -13.63
N ASP A 650 -7.83 -5.26 -14.85
CA ASP A 650 -7.71 -4.24 -15.90
C ASP A 650 -8.61 -3.04 -15.61
N ARG A 651 -9.81 -3.26 -15.07
CA ARG A 651 -10.67 -2.19 -14.52
C ARG A 651 -9.97 -1.44 -13.38
N SER A 652 -9.32 -2.16 -12.47
CA SER A 652 -8.56 -1.56 -11.36
C SER A 652 -7.42 -0.67 -11.88
N ALA A 653 -6.64 -1.15 -12.86
CA ALA A 653 -5.59 -0.38 -13.53
C ALA A 653 -6.13 0.87 -14.26
N ALA A 654 -7.29 0.76 -14.92
CA ALA A 654 -7.93 1.86 -15.62
C ALA A 654 -8.43 2.95 -14.67
N LEU A 655 -9.06 2.57 -13.56
CA LEU A 655 -9.52 3.51 -12.52
C LEU A 655 -8.34 4.18 -11.79
N ALA A 656 -7.27 3.43 -11.50
CA ALA A 656 -6.03 4.00 -10.96
C ALA A 656 -5.35 4.98 -11.94
N ALA A 657 -5.41 4.71 -13.25
CA ALA A 657 -4.93 5.65 -14.27
C ALA A 657 -5.78 6.94 -14.33
N VAL A 658 -7.09 6.86 -14.06
CA VAL A 658 -7.97 8.04 -14.00
C VAL A 658 -7.55 8.99 -12.87
N SER A 659 -7.34 8.52 -11.64
CA SER A 659 -6.88 9.40 -10.56
C SER A 659 -5.48 9.97 -10.84
N ILE A 660 -4.54 9.14 -11.32
CA ILE A 660 -3.18 9.59 -11.66
C ILE A 660 -3.20 10.66 -12.76
N ALA A 661 -4.00 10.48 -13.82
CA ALA A 661 -4.10 11.43 -14.93
C ALA A 661 -4.58 12.82 -14.45
N VAL A 662 -5.64 12.86 -13.63
CA VAL A 662 -6.16 14.14 -13.10
C VAL A 662 -5.15 14.80 -12.16
N LEU A 663 -4.50 14.06 -11.27
CA LEU A 663 -3.52 14.63 -10.35
C LEU A 663 -2.28 15.16 -11.10
N VAL A 664 -1.80 14.45 -12.13
CA VAL A 664 -0.74 14.91 -13.03
C VAL A 664 -1.13 16.19 -13.79
N GLN A 665 -2.40 16.33 -14.20
CA GLN A 665 -2.90 17.57 -14.80
C GLN A 665 -3.05 18.70 -13.78
N ARG A 666 -3.35 18.38 -12.51
CA ARG A 666 -3.54 19.36 -11.43
C ARG A 666 -2.23 19.92 -10.88
N THR A 667 -1.17 19.11 -10.76
CA THR A 667 0.17 19.59 -10.34
C THR A 667 0.79 20.56 -11.34
N ARG A 668 0.38 20.49 -12.62
CA ARG A 668 0.92 21.25 -13.76
C ARG A 668 2.39 20.98 -14.09
N SER A 669 3.02 19.96 -13.50
CA SER A 669 4.44 19.65 -13.71
C SER A 669 4.81 19.34 -15.18
N LEU A 670 3.85 18.85 -15.98
CA LEU A 670 4.05 18.70 -17.44
C LEU A 670 4.22 20.04 -18.17
N GLU A 671 3.61 21.10 -17.65
CA GLU A 671 3.65 22.46 -18.19
C GLU A 671 4.78 23.32 -17.57
N THR A 672 5.13 23.10 -16.29
CA THR A 672 6.17 23.89 -15.58
C THR A 672 7.57 23.27 -15.67
N ASP A 673 7.68 21.94 -15.57
CA ASP A 673 8.95 21.21 -15.44
C ASP A 673 9.26 20.33 -16.67
N GLY A 674 8.36 20.33 -17.66
CA GLY A 674 8.44 19.49 -18.85
C GLY A 674 8.21 18.00 -18.59
N GLY A 675 7.81 17.61 -17.37
CA GLY A 675 7.57 16.22 -17.00
C GLY A 675 7.20 16.03 -15.53
N VAL A 676 6.84 14.80 -15.17
CA VAL A 676 6.44 14.45 -13.79
C VAL A 676 6.93 13.06 -13.39
N THR A 677 7.45 12.93 -12.18
CA THR A 677 7.65 11.64 -11.51
C THR A 677 6.42 11.34 -10.64
N VAL A 678 5.82 10.17 -10.84
CA VAL A 678 4.72 9.64 -10.02
C VAL A 678 5.28 8.50 -9.18
N ALA A 679 5.31 8.69 -7.86
CA ALA A 679 5.70 7.66 -6.92
C ALA A 679 4.57 6.66 -6.72
N VAL A 680 4.85 5.37 -6.86
CA VAL A 680 3.86 4.29 -6.68
C VAL A 680 4.43 3.21 -5.77
N ASP A 681 3.71 2.90 -4.71
CA ASP A 681 3.95 1.76 -3.81
C ASP A 681 2.65 0.94 -3.67
N GLY A 682 2.72 -0.19 -2.97
CA GLY A 682 1.61 -1.07 -2.68
C GLY A 682 1.66 -2.38 -3.44
N SER A 683 1.00 -3.39 -2.85
CA SER A 683 1.10 -4.79 -3.26
C SER A 683 0.59 -5.11 -4.66
N LEU A 684 -0.28 -4.28 -5.27
CA LEU A 684 -0.72 -4.47 -6.65
C LEU A 684 0.34 -3.99 -7.66
N TYR A 685 1.07 -2.92 -7.36
CA TYR A 685 2.11 -2.40 -8.25
C TYR A 685 3.42 -3.18 -8.08
N VAL A 686 3.88 -3.36 -6.84
CA VAL A 686 5.19 -3.97 -6.53
C VAL A 686 5.26 -5.46 -6.90
N ARG A 687 4.13 -6.19 -6.85
CA ARG A 687 4.11 -7.65 -7.11
C ARG A 687 3.76 -8.02 -8.55
N ASN A 688 3.31 -7.06 -9.35
CA ASN A 688 2.76 -7.30 -10.69
C ASN A 688 3.28 -6.23 -11.67
N GLU A 689 4.46 -6.45 -12.25
CA GLU A 689 5.09 -5.56 -13.25
C GLU A 689 4.10 -5.12 -14.35
N TRP A 690 3.30 -6.06 -14.86
CA TRP A 690 2.28 -5.82 -15.88
C TRP A 690 1.20 -4.82 -15.44
N TYR A 691 0.89 -4.72 -14.13
CA TYR A 691 -0.12 -3.79 -13.62
C TYR A 691 0.30 -2.34 -13.84
N GLY A 692 1.60 -2.03 -13.65
CA GLY A 692 2.17 -0.73 -14.02
C GLY A 692 2.09 -0.46 -15.53
N LEU A 693 2.29 -1.48 -16.37
CA LEU A 693 2.16 -1.36 -17.83
C LEU A 693 0.71 -1.12 -18.28
N ARG A 694 -0.27 -1.76 -17.62
CA ARG A 694 -1.71 -1.50 -17.85
C ARG A 694 -2.10 -0.08 -17.44
N ILE A 695 -1.66 0.40 -16.27
CA ILE A 695 -1.82 1.82 -15.87
C ILE A 695 -1.23 2.75 -16.94
N ARG A 696 -0.01 2.48 -17.44
CA ARG A 696 0.59 3.28 -18.53
C ARG A 696 -0.22 3.25 -19.83
N THR A 697 -0.91 2.15 -20.14
CA THR A 697 -1.78 2.04 -21.32
C THR A 697 -2.96 3.00 -21.18
N PHE A 698 -3.69 2.96 -20.07
CA PHE A 698 -4.82 3.86 -19.82
C PHE A 698 -4.39 5.32 -19.64
N LEU A 699 -3.21 5.60 -19.07
CA LEU A 699 -2.62 6.94 -19.07
C LEU A 699 -2.35 7.47 -20.49
N LYS A 700 -2.00 6.61 -21.46
CA LYS A 700 -1.89 7.03 -22.87
C LYS A 700 -3.25 7.35 -23.49
N GLU A 701 -4.30 6.62 -23.12
CA GLU A 701 -5.66 6.93 -23.55
C GLU A 701 -6.20 8.25 -22.97
N LEU A 702 -5.80 8.56 -21.73
CA LEU A 702 -6.22 9.76 -20.99
C LEU A 702 -5.43 11.02 -21.37
N LEU A 703 -4.10 10.93 -21.43
CA LEU A 703 -3.19 12.05 -21.62
C LEU A 703 -2.64 12.19 -23.06
N GLY A 704 -2.89 11.21 -23.92
CA GLY A 704 -2.29 11.14 -25.26
C GLY A 704 -0.78 10.95 -25.19
N GLU A 705 -0.06 11.47 -26.18
CA GLU A 705 1.40 11.31 -26.26
C GLU A 705 2.18 11.98 -25.12
N LYS A 706 1.58 12.93 -24.36
CA LYS A 706 2.19 13.53 -23.15
C LYS A 706 2.56 12.50 -22.07
N VAL A 707 2.05 11.27 -22.15
CA VAL A 707 2.45 10.14 -21.28
C VAL A 707 3.95 9.79 -21.39
N ASP A 708 4.62 10.24 -22.45
CA ASP A 708 6.07 10.13 -22.62
C ASP A 708 6.87 10.85 -21.51
N LYS A 709 6.31 11.94 -20.98
CA LYS A 709 6.87 12.77 -19.89
C LYS A 709 6.34 12.40 -18.50
N VAL A 710 5.49 11.38 -18.40
CA VAL A 710 4.96 10.85 -17.13
C VAL A 710 5.76 9.62 -16.72
N PHE A 711 6.50 9.71 -15.62
CA PHE A 711 7.40 8.66 -15.16
C PHE A 711 6.85 8.00 -13.89
N LEU A 712 6.14 6.88 -14.07
CA LEU A 712 5.83 6.01 -12.93
C LEU A 712 7.13 5.44 -12.36
N ARG A 713 7.30 5.47 -11.05
CA ARG A 713 8.44 4.92 -10.32
C ARG A 713 7.96 4.11 -9.13
N ALA A 714 8.50 2.90 -8.98
CA ALA A 714 8.41 2.22 -7.69
C ALA A 714 9.11 3.08 -6.64
N ALA A 715 8.43 3.31 -5.52
CA ALA A 715 8.97 4.05 -4.39
C ALA A 715 8.76 3.17 -3.15
N ASP A 716 9.82 2.89 -2.41
CA ASP A 716 9.79 1.88 -1.35
C ASP A 716 9.64 2.49 0.05
N ASP A 717 8.91 1.76 0.90
CA ASP A 717 8.74 2.04 2.33
C ASP A 717 8.25 3.47 2.61
N GLY A 718 7.18 3.88 1.92
CA GLY A 718 6.57 5.20 2.12
C GLY A 718 6.20 5.48 3.59
N SER A 719 5.66 4.49 4.31
CA SER A 719 5.28 4.64 5.71
C SER A 719 6.46 4.60 6.70
N GLY A 720 7.59 4.00 6.34
CA GLY A 720 8.83 4.02 7.13
C GLY A 720 9.79 5.12 6.65
N LYS A 721 10.67 4.79 5.69
CA LYS A 721 11.59 5.75 5.04
C LYS A 721 10.95 7.11 4.75
N GLY A 722 9.76 7.13 4.13
CA GLY A 722 9.10 8.38 3.74
C GLY A 722 8.83 9.34 4.89
N ALA A 723 8.43 8.82 6.06
CA ALA A 723 8.22 9.62 7.26
C ALA A 723 9.54 10.07 7.91
N ALA A 724 10.59 9.23 7.90
CA ALA A 724 11.93 9.62 8.36
C ALA A 724 12.54 10.72 7.47
N ILE A 725 12.29 10.67 6.15
CA ILE A 725 12.70 11.70 5.19
C ILE A 725 11.89 12.99 5.39
N CYS A 726 10.60 12.90 5.76
CA CYS A 726 9.76 14.06 6.01
C CYS A 726 10.32 14.98 7.11
N VAL A 727 10.87 14.40 8.20
CA VAL A 727 11.51 15.19 9.28
C VAL A 727 12.95 15.60 8.92
N ALA A 728 13.62 14.83 8.06
CA ALA A 728 14.93 15.20 7.53
C ALA A 728 14.89 16.42 6.60
N ALA A 729 13.80 16.59 5.82
CA ALA A 729 13.59 17.72 4.92
C ALA A 729 13.26 19.06 5.63
N LEU A 730 13.16 19.05 6.97
CA LEU A 730 12.96 20.27 7.78
C LEU A 730 14.29 20.94 8.20
N HIS A 731 15.44 20.42 7.75
CA HIS A 731 16.79 20.74 8.23
C HIS A 731 17.78 21.01 7.08
#